data_AF-A0A4Q2IZN6-F1
#
_entry.id   AF-A0A4Q2IZN6-F1
#
_cell.length_a   1.000
_cell.length_b   1.000
_cell.length_c   1.000
_cell.angle_alpha   90.00
_cell.angle_beta   90.00
_cell.angle_gamma   90.00
#
_symmetry.space_group_name_H-M   'P 1'
#
loop_
_entity.id
_entity.type
_entity.pdbx_description
1 polymer ?
#
loop_
_entity_poly.entity_id
_entity_poly.type
_entity_poly.pdbx_seq_one_letter_code
_entity_poly.pdbx_strand_id
1 'polypeptide(L)'
;MRTAISSRSEALRTDRLLPDDEADDVESFNIDLGWIFAILRRNLLLIAAVVVAALVLGLVVTMLMTPRYTAASSVQVEQQADRVLGTEDVQPVASIQETARFLQTQTDLLTSRAMADRVARRLNLYRDTDFLEAMDASPADPVAGATPADVQRQRRNAVLGQIAENLSVRLPNNSRIIEIAFTSPASDVAAGVANAFAEEFITSNLSRRYNSSAYAREFLSQQLAEAKQRLEQSERKLNSYARQANLIDTGAPNAEGNGGTSVTTSSLVQLNQAANQARAQRILAEEKWRSASTAPALSIPEVVSNSAVQQLLARRAEISARLSDERARHLEGHPNVQQLAAQRDDITRELDTLSSGIRRSIRDAYESARRQEEALQAQVRDFSAARLAEQDRSVEYRILQREADTNRSLYDGLLQRFREVSAAAGVSTNNISIVDAAEPPANPSSPRLMLNLALALLVGLAAAGLAVFIREQFDDSVRLPDDLPVKLGVTPLGVTPNLKDVSPAEALADPRSSLTEAYSALRIALQYSTSQGLPQTLLVTSSQAGEGKSTTSYAIAVGMAKVGLRVLLVDVDLRRPIMHRLFGMANESGLTSLLTGQSEVEAQIRHTNVDGLDFLSSGPISPNPTDLLGTGRLAEAVAAMRQGYDLIVFDGPPVLGLADAPILAGLLDATMLVVEANRKRHGAGKNSLRRLRAVHANILGALLTKFDPGKAGLNANYGYYAEYYQYGSRAGNDAG
;
A
#
# COMPACT_ATOMS: atom_id res chain seq x y z
N MET A 1 -10.68 14.95 68.55
CA MET A 1 -11.82 13.99 68.52
C MET A 1 -11.20 12.60 68.53
N ARG A 2 -10.81 12.11 69.72
CA ARG A 2 -11.50 11.11 70.55
C ARG A 2 -11.51 9.70 69.91
N THR A 3 -10.65 8.83 70.49
CA THR A 3 -10.87 7.43 70.90
C THR A 3 -11.17 6.39 69.79
N ALA A 4 -10.82 5.10 69.86
CA ALA A 4 -10.47 4.25 70.98
C ALA A 4 -9.67 2.99 70.59
N ILE A 5 -9.02 2.44 71.62
CA ILE A 5 -8.42 1.11 71.77
C ILE A 5 -9.52 0.06 72.01
N SER A 6 -9.34 -1.16 71.47
CA SER A 6 -9.97 -2.44 71.88
C SER A 6 -9.16 -3.57 71.22
N SER A 7 -8.23 -4.29 71.85
CA SER A 7 -8.26 -5.27 72.96
C SER A 7 -8.97 -6.62 72.65
N ARG A 8 -8.20 -7.71 72.92
CA ARG A 8 -8.56 -9.14 73.09
C ARG A 8 -9.00 -9.94 71.84
N SER A 9 -8.67 -11.22 71.65
CA SER A 9 -8.04 -12.27 72.48
C SER A 9 -7.75 -13.53 71.63
N GLU A 10 -6.69 -14.26 71.99
CA GLU A 10 -6.52 -15.73 72.00
C GLU A 10 -7.00 -16.61 70.82
N ALA A 11 -6.08 -17.39 70.24
CA ALA A 11 -5.90 -18.83 70.58
C ALA A 11 -5.26 -19.63 69.42
N LEU A 12 -4.16 -20.32 69.76
CA LEU A 12 -3.79 -21.68 69.33
C LEU A 12 -3.84 -22.03 67.82
N ARG A 13 -2.67 -22.14 67.18
CA ARG A 13 -2.42 -23.09 66.10
C ARG A 13 -0.93 -23.40 65.91
N THR A 14 -0.56 -24.57 66.44
CA THR A 14 0.47 -25.52 66.01
C THR A 14 1.43 -25.07 64.90
N ASP A 15 2.71 -24.91 65.27
CA ASP A 15 3.85 -24.95 64.36
C ASP A 15 3.93 -26.32 63.67
N ARG A 16 3.64 -26.35 62.37
CA ARG A 16 4.14 -27.35 61.44
C ARG A 16 4.98 -26.59 60.41
N LEU A 17 6.29 -26.77 60.50
CA LEU A 17 7.22 -26.39 59.44
C LEU A 17 6.87 -27.17 58.16
N LEU A 18 6.48 -26.43 57.13
CA LEU A 18 6.63 -26.80 55.72
C LEU A 18 7.33 -25.61 55.05
N PRO A 19 8.39 -25.83 54.25
CA PRO A 19 9.08 -24.75 53.55
C PRO A 19 8.34 -24.43 52.23
N ASP A 20 7.74 -23.25 52.15
CA ASP A 20 7.35 -22.61 50.89
C ASP A 20 8.40 -21.54 50.56
N ASP A 21 9.13 -21.75 49.47
CA ASP A 21 9.26 -20.82 48.34
C ASP A 21 10.44 -21.27 47.47
N GLU A 22 10.11 -22.07 46.44
CA GLU A 22 10.92 -22.21 45.24
C GLU A 22 10.96 -20.85 44.55
N ALA A 23 12.09 -20.15 44.68
CA ALA A 23 12.42 -19.04 43.79
C ALA A 23 12.75 -19.63 42.41
N ASP A 24 11.85 -19.38 41.45
CA ASP A 24 12.12 -19.52 40.02
C ASP A 24 13.32 -18.64 39.64
N ASP A 25 14.52 -19.24 39.60
CA ASP A 25 15.69 -18.67 38.96
C ASP A 25 15.43 -18.62 37.45
N VAL A 26 14.99 -17.46 36.98
CA VAL A 26 14.98 -17.11 35.55
C VAL A 26 16.43 -17.10 35.08
N GLU A 27 16.89 -18.23 34.51
CA GLU A 27 18.15 -18.33 33.76
C GLU A 27 18.16 -17.24 32.67
N SER A 28 18.78 -16.11 32.97
CA SER A 28 19.14 -15.13 31.96
C SER A 28 20.09 -15.83 30.99
N PHE A 29 19.66 -16.03 29.75
CA PHE A 29 20.51 -16.43 28.63
C PHE A 29 21.58 -15.35 28.40
N ASN A 30 22.63 -15.37 29.23
CA ASN A 30 23.77 -14.49 29.09
C ASN A 30 24.63 -15.09 27.99
N ILE A 31 24.38 -14.66 26.75
CA ILE A 31 25.19 -15.05 25.59
C ILE A 31 26.60 -14.51 25.82
N ASP A 32 27.50 -15.39 26.25
CA ASP A 32 28.90 -15.03 26.49
C ASP A 32 29.58 -14.70 25.15
N LEU A 33 29.74 -13.40 24.89
CA LEU A 33 30.38 -12.86 23.68
C LEU A 33 31.82 -13.38 23.52
N GLY A 34 32.51 -13.73 24.62
CA GLY A 34 33.85 -14.31 24.60
C GLY A 34 33.87 -15.71 23.97
N TRP A 35 32.86 -16.51 24.27
CA TRP A 35 32.69 -17.86 23.72
C TRP A 35 32.42 -17.83 22.21
N ILE A 36 31.53 -16.93 21.75
CA ILE A 36 31.25 -16.75 20.31
C ILE A 36 32.51 -16.33 19.55
N PHE A 37 33.29 -15.40 20.11
CA PHE A 37 34.52 -14.93 19.47
C PHE A 37 35.57 -16.04 19.36
N ALA A 38 35.72 -16.87 20.39
CA ALA A 38 36.64 -18.01 20.36
C ALA A 38 36.25 -19.04 19.29
N ILE A 39 34.96 -19.33 19.15
CA ILE A 39 34.43 -20.23 18.10
C ILE A 39 34.70 -19.67 16.71
N LEU A 40 34.47 -18.37 16.52
CA LEU A 40 34.67 -17.72 15.24
C LEU A 40 36.14 -17.77 14.80
N ARG A 41 37.06 -17.46 15.72
CA ARG A 41 38.51 -17.43 15.44
C ARG A 41 39.05 -18.82 15.07
N ARG A 42 38.56 -19.88 15.74
CA ARG A 42 38.99 -21.26 15.48
C ARG A 42 38.49 -21.80 14.14
N ASN A 43 37.32 -21.35 13.71
CA ASN A 43 36.68 -21.82 12.49
C ASN A 43 36.78 -20.81 11.34
N LEU A 44 37.64 -19.79 11.45
CA LEU A 44 37.78 -18.73 10.46
C LEU A 44 38.06 -19.27 9.05
N LEU A 45 38.91 -20.30 8.93
CA LEU A 45 39.20 -20.95 7.65
C LEU A 45 37.97 -21.67 7.07
N LEU A 46 37.16 -22.31 7.92
CA LEU A 46 35.93 -23.00 7.49
C LEU A 46 34.86 -21.98 7.09
N ILE A 47 34.68 -20.93 7.88
CA ILE A 47 33.75 -19.83 7.58
C ILE A 47 34.16 -19.18 6.25
N ALA A 48 35.44 -18.83 6.09
CA ALA A 48 35.96 -18.26 4.86
C ALA A 48 35.74 -19.20 3.67
N ALA A 49 36.00 -20.50 3.81
CA ALA A 49 35.77 -21.47 2.73
C ALA A 49 34.29 -21.56 2.32
N VAL A 50 33.36 -21.63 3.28
CA VAL A 50 31.91 -21.72 3.00
C VAL A 50 31.39 -20.42 2.37
N VAL A 51 31.81 -19.26 2.88
CA VAL A 51 31.42 -17.95 2.32
C VAL A 51 31.97 -17.77 0.91
N VAL A 52 33.24 -18.12 0.66
CA VAL A 52 33.84 -18.06 -0.68
C VAL A 52 33.11 -19.01 -1.63
N ALA A 53 32.81 -20.24 -1.22
CA ALA A 53 32.05 -21.17 -2.04
C ALA A 53 30.65 -20.64 -2.39
N ALA A 54 29.95 -20.05 -1.42
CA ALA A 54 28.63 -19.43 -1.64
C ALA A 54 28.70 -18.24 -2.60
N LEU A 55 29.71 -17.39 -2.48
CA LEU A 55 29.94 -16.26 -3.39
C LEU A 55 30.27 -16.72 -4.81
N VAL A 56 31.13 -17.73 -4.96
CA VAL A 56 31.46 -18.33 -6.26
C VAL A 56 30.21 -18.95 -6.89
N LEU A 57 29.41 -19.69 -6.11
CA LEU A 57 28.15 -20.25 -6.59
C LEU A 57 27.16 -19.15 -7.00
N GLY A 58 27.01 -18.11 -6.18
CA GLY A 58 26.17 -16.96 -6.48
C GLY A 58 26.60 -16.22 -7.75
N LEU A 59 27.91 -16.08 -7.98
CA LEU A 59 28.47 -15.52 -9.21
C LEU A 59 28.17 -16.41 -10.42
N VAL A 60 28.41 -17.73 -10.33
CA VAL A 60 28.14 -18.69 -11.41
C VAL A 60 26.65 -18.70 -11.77
N VAL A 61 25.75 -18.78 -10.79
CA VAL A 61 24.30 -18.72 -11.02
C VAL A 61 23.90 -17.39 -11.67
N THR A 62 24.49 -16.28 -11.22
CA THR A 62 24.21 -14.96 -11.82
C THR A 62 24.70 -14.87 -13.26
N MET A 63 25.82 -15.49 -13.61
CA MET A 63 26.33 -15.53 -14.99
C MET A 63 25.55 -16.49 -15.91
N LEU A 64 24.88 -17.49 -15.35
CA LEU A 64 24.01 -18.42 -16.10
C LEU A 64 22.59 -17.88 -16.33
N MET A 65 22.16 -16.87 -15.57
CA MET A 65 20.86 -16.24 -15.76
C MET A 65 20.84 -15.41 -17.05
N THR A 66 19.75 -15.53 -17.82
CA THR A 66 19.55 -14.75 -19.04
C THR A 66 19.48 -13.25 -18.70
N PRO A 67 20.33 -12.39 -19.31
CA PRO A 67 20.26 -10.96 -19.10
C PRO A 67 18.93 -10.42 -19.63
N ARG A 68 18.26 -9.56 -18.86
CA ARG A 68 17.05 -8.85 -19.28
C ARG A 68 17.32 -7.36 -19.32
N TYR A 69 16.82 -6.72 -20.36
CA TYR A 69 16.98 -5.32 -20.67
C TYR A 69 15.62 -4.64 -20.54
N THR A 70 15.56 -3.52 -19.82
CA THR A 70 14.34 -2.74 -19.66
C THR A 70 14.53 -1.39 -20.34
N ALA A 71 13.70 -1.09 -21.34
CA ALA A 71 13.67 0.21 -22.02
C ALA A 71 12.36 0.93 -21.67
N ALA A 72 12.42 2.25 -21.48
CA ALA A 72 11.26 3.04 -21.06
C ALA A 72 11.06 4.26 -21.97
N SER A 73 9.81 4.51 -22.37
CA SER A 73 9.39 5.73 -23.07
C SER A 73 8.46 6.54 -22.17
N SER A 74 8.65 7.86 -22.17
CA SER A 74 7.88 8.80 -21.36
C SER A 74 6.90 9.56 -22.22
N VAL A 75 5.62 9.55 -21.83
CA VAL A 75 4.53 10.23 -22.53
C VAL A 75 3.82 11.21 -21.61
N GLN A 76 3.73 12.47 -22.01
CA GLN A 76 2.96 13.48 -21.29
C GLN A 76 1.50 13.46 -21.73
N VAL A 77 0.58 13.44 -20.77
CA VAL A 77 -0.86 13.51 -21.03
C VAL A 77 -1.43 14.80 -20.44
N GLU A 78 -1.90 15.68 -21.32
CA GLU A 78 -2.61 16.88 -20.91
C GLU A 78 -4.12 16.63 -20.84
N GLN A 79 -4.71 16.95 -19.68
CA GLN A 79 -6.15 16.98 -19.53
C GLN A 79 -6.68 18.31 -20.06
N GLN A 80 -7.23 18.29 -21.27
CA GLN A 80 -8.06 19.40 -21.75
C GLN A 80 -9.49 19.17 -21.23
N ALA A 81 -10.05 20.17 -20.56
CA ALA A 81 -11.45 20.13 -20.15
C ALA A 81 -12.32 20.11 -21.42
N ASP A 82 -13.03 19.00 -21.64
CA ASP A 82 -14.09 18.96 -22.66
C ASP A 82 -15.15 19.99 -22.22
N ARG A 83 -15.29 21.08 -22.97
CA ARG A 83 -16.35 22.08 -22.73
C ARG A 83 -17.70 21.42 -23.08
N VAL A 84 -18.31 20.78 -22.08
CA VAL A 84 -19.66 20.22 -22.20
C VAL A 84 -20.67 21.36 -22.31
N LEU A 85 -21.70 21.11 -23.10
CA LEU A 85 -22.76 22.03 -23.53
C LEU A 85 -23.28 22.95 -22.41
N GLY A 86 -23.22 24.27 -22.69
CA GLY A 86 -24.11 25.27 -22.13
C GLY A 86 -23.82 25.70 -20.70
N THR A 87 -22.84 26.57 -20.52
CA THR A 87 -22.93 27.83 -19.73
C THR A 87 -21.63 28.61 -19.94
N GLU A 88 -21.72 29.93 -19.96
CA GLU A 88 -20.59 30.85 -20.04
C GLU A 88 -19.54 30.57 -18.94
N ASP A 89 -18.26 30.64 -19.33
CA ASP A 89 -17.10 31.04 -18.53
C ASP A 89 -16.92 30.50 -17.10
N VAL A 90 -17.24 29.23 -16.86
CA VAL A 90 -16.66 28.51 -15.70
C VAL A 90 -15.73 27.43 -16.23
N GLN A 91 -14.43 27.71 -16.23
CA GLN A 91 -13.43 26.64 -16.33
C GLN A 91 -13.63 25.74 -15.12
N PRO A 92 -14.08 24.47 -15.28
CA PRO A 92 -14.06 23.54 -14.18
C PRO A 92 -12.58 23.29 -13.88
N VAL A 93 -12.06 23.86 -12.79
CA VAL A 93 -10.75 23.47 -12.27
C VAL A 93 -10.92 22.03 -11.83
N ALA A 94 -10.49 21.08 -12.67
CA ALA A 94 -10.52 19.67 -12.33
C ALA A 94 -9.81 19.48 -10.99
N SER A 95 -10.50 18.86 -10.04
CA SER A 95 -9.89 18.59 -8.74
C SER A 95 -8.65 17.70 -8.92
N ILE A 96 -7.67 17.81 -8.02
CA ILE A 96 -6.47 16.95 -8.04
C ILE A 96 -6.88 15.46 -8.08
N GLN A 97 -7.99 15.12 -7.40
CA GLN A 97 -8.52 13.76 -7.34
C GLN A 97 -9.17 13.29 -8.67
N GLU A 98 -9.79 14.18 -9.44
CA GLU A 98 -10.30 13.85 -10.78
C GLU A 98 -9.17 13.71 -11.79
N THR A 99 -8.14 14.55 -11.69
CA THR A 99 -6.93 14.45 -12.52
C THR A 99 -6.24 13.10 -12.29
N ALA A 100 -6.09 12.69 -11.03
CA ALA A 100 -5.51 11.39 -10.68
C ALA A 100 -6.34 10.22 -11.23
N ARG A 101 -7.68 10.26 -11.09
CA ARG A 101 -8.59 9.23 -11.66
C ARG A 101 -8.51 9.17 -13.19
N PHE A 102 -8.42 10.32 -13.84
CA PHE A 102 -8.25 10.40 -15.30
C PHE A 102 -6.93 9.76 -15.74
N LEU A 103 -5.80 10.10 -15.11
CA LEU A 103 -4.49 9.55 -15.44
C LEU A 103 -4.43 8.04 -15.15
N GLN A 104 -5.03 7.56 -14.06
CA GLN A 104 -5.15 6.14 -13.77
C GLN A 104 -5.95 5.40 -14.87
N THR A 105 -7.04 6.00 -15.35
CA THR A 105 -7.81 5.42 -16.47
C THR A 105 -6.95 5.34 -17.74
N GLN A 106 -6.06 6.31 -17.98
CA GLN A 106 -5.11 6.24 -19.10
C GLN A 106 -4.09 5.10 -18.94
N THR A 107 -3.56 4.89 -17.73
CA THR A 107 -2.65 3.77 -17.47
C THR A 107 -3.33 2.41 -17.64
N ASP A 108 -4.60 2.28 -17.22
CA ASP A 108 -5.38 1.04 -17.39
C ASP A 108 -5.69 0.76 -18.87
N LEU A 109 -5.91 1.82 -19.66
CA LEU A 109 -6.06 1.69 -21.12
C LEU A 109 -4.77 1.26 -21.80
N LEU A 110 -3.62 1.74 -21.34
CA LEU A 110 -2.29 1.35 -21.84
C LEU A 110 -1.97 -0.12 -21.53
N THR A 111 -2.33 -0.61 -20.34
CA THR A 111 -2.15 -2.02 -19.93
C THR A 111 -3.22 -2.95 -20.49
N SER A 112 -4.22 -2.41 -21.18
CA SER A 112 -5.32 -3.22 -21.72
C SER A 112 -4.85 -4.21 -22.79
N ARG A 113 -5.47 -5.39 -22.81
CA ARG A 113 -5.21 -6.43 -23.82
C ARG A 113 -5.48 -5.95 -25.25
N ALA A 114 -6.40 -5.01 -25.44
CA ALA A 114 -6.68 -4.42 -26.75
C ALA A 114 -5.52 -3.56 -27.25
N MET A 115 -4.84 -2.82 -26.36
CA MET A 115 -3.63 -2.06 -26.71
C MET A 115 -2.48 -3.00 -27.06
N ALA A 116 -2.25 -4.03 -26.23
CA ALA A 116 -1.24 -5.05 -26.50
C ALA A 116 -1.45 -5.75 -27.86
N ASP A 117 -2.70 -6.04 -28.24
CA ASP A 117 -3.02 -6.63 -29.56
C ASP A 117 -2.70 -5.68 -30.72
N ARG A 118 -2.97 -4.39 -30.58
CA ARG A 118 -2.64 -3.39 -31.61
C ARG A 118 -1.14 -3.26 -31.79
N VAL A 119 -0.39 -3.14 -30.70
CA VAL A 119 1.07 -3.08 -30.72
C VAL A 119 1.67 -4.34 -31.34
N ALA A 120 1.18 -5.52 -30.93
CA ALA A 120 1.64 -6.79 -31.47
C ALA A 120 1.36 -6.95 -32.97
N ARG A 121 0.24 -6.40 -33.48
CA ARG A 121 -0.04 -6.35 -34.93
C ARG A 121 0.87 -5.37 -35.66
N ARG A 122 1.08 -4.17 -35.10
CA ARG A 122 1.91 -3.11 -35.68
C ARG A 122 3.35 -3.57 -35.87
N LEU A 123 3.90 -4.22 -34.86
CA LEU A 123 5.26 -4.78 -34.89
C LEU A 123 5.32 -6.20 -35.47
N ASN A 124 4.18 -6.76 -35.90
CA ASN A 124 4.07 -8.12 -36.45
C ASN A 124 4.66 -9.23 -35.54
N LEU A 125 4.56 -9.05 -34.20
CA LEU A 125 5.16 -9.93 -33.18
C LEU A 125 4.62 -11.36 -33.20
N TYR A 126 3.47 -11.60 -33.84
CA TYR A 126 2.93 -12.96 -34.00
C TYR A 126 3.71 -13.83 -35.00
N ARG A 127 4.48 -13.19 -35.87
CA ARG A 127 5.27 -13.84 -36.93
C ARG A 127 6.77 -13.60 -36.76
N ASP A 128 7.16 -12.68 -35.90
CA ASP A 128 8.54 -12.36 -35.60
C ASP A 128 9.20 -13.51 -34.80
N THR A 129 10.16 -14.18 -35.42
CA THR A 129 10.90 -15.29 -34.82
C THR A 129 11.81 -14.80 -33.70
N ASP A 130 12.38 -13.60 -33.84
CA ASP A 130 13.36 -13.05 -32.91
C ASP A 130 12.68 -12.69 -31.58
N PHE A 131 11.46 -12.14 -31.64
CA PHE A 131 10.63 -11.91 -30.46
C PHE A 131 10.19 -13.23 -29.80
N LEU A 132 9.76 -14.21 -30.58
CA LEU A 132 9.23 -15.48 -30.06
C LEU A 132 10.32 -16.29 -29.35
N GLU A 133 11.53 -16.32 -29.90
CA GLU A 133 12.69 -16.96 -29.28
C GLU A 133 13.20 -16.17 -28.08
N ALA A 134 13.33 -14.84 -28.20
CA ALA A 134 13.84 -14.01 -27.10
C ALA A 134 12.91 -14.01 -25.88
N MET A 135 11.60 -14.08 -26.07
CA MET A 135 10.62 -14.02 -24.97
C MET A 135 10.14 -15.39 -24.49
N ASP A 136 10.70 -16.48 -25.02
CA ASP A 136 10.22 -17.86 -24.80
C ASP A 136 8.69 -17.98 -25.03
N ALA A 137 8.21 -17.24 -26.04
CA ALA A 137 6.80 -17.14 -26.40
C ALA A 137 6.42 -18.17 -27.49
N SER A 138 7.34 -19.08 -27.81
CA SER A 138 7.12 -20.14 -28.78
C SER A 138 5.95 -21.03 -28.31
N PRO A 139 4.99 -21.33 -29.20
CA PRO A 139 3.89 -22.22 -28.83
C PRO A 139 4.46 -23.59 -28.42
N ALA A 140 3.97 -24.12 -27.30
CA ALA A 140 4.18 -25.52 -26.94
C ALA A 140 3.80 -26.41 -28.13
N ASP A 141 4.50 -27.54 -28.28
CA ASP A 141 4.29 -28.47 -29.41
C ASP A 141 2.79 -28.66 -29.68
N PRO A 142 2.33 -28.50 -30.94
CA PRO A 142 0.91 -28.52 -31.24
C PRO A 142 0.30 -29.83 -30.76
N VAL A 143 -0.70 -29.73 -29.90
CA VAL A 143 -1.48 -30.87 -29.41
C VAL A 143 -2.00 -31.64 -30.62
N ALA A 144 -1.80 -32.96 -30.63
CA ALA A 144 -2.21 -33.81 -31.75
C ALA A 144 -3.70 -33.56 -32.10
N GLY A 145 -3.96 -33.05 -33.31
CA GLY A 145 -5.30 -32.70 -33.80
C GLY A 145 -5.68 -31.20 -33.78
N ALA A 146 -4.78 -30.30 -33.37
CA ALA A 146 -5.03 -28.85 -33.39
C ALA A 146 -5.23 -28.31 -34.83
N THR A 147 -6.27 -27.50 -35.04
CA THR A 147 -6.46 -26.82 -36.33
C THR A 147 -5.47 -25.66 -36.49
N PRO A 148 -5.15 -25.22 -37.72
CA PRO A 148 -4.31 -24.04 -37.92
C PRO A 148 -4.82 -22.79 -37.21
N ALA A 149 -6.14 -22.67 -37.03
CA ALA A 149 -6.76 -21.57 -36.29
C ALA A 149 -6.50 -21.65 -34.78
N ASP A 150 -6.43 -22.86 -34.20
CA ASP A 150 -6.15 -23.08 -32.79
C ASP A 150 -4.70 -22.76 -32.44
N VAL A 151 -3.76 -23.17 -33.30
CA VAL A 151 -2.34 -22.84 -33.16
C VAL A 151 -2.12 -21.33 -33.20
N GLN A 152 -2.82 -20.63 -34.11
CA GLN A 152 -2.74 -19.17 -34.21
C GLN A 152 -3.35 -18.46 -32.99
N ARG A 153 -4.43 -19.01 -32.40
CA ARG A 153 -5.01 -18.50 -31.15
C ARG A 153 -4.08 -18.71 -29.95
N GLN A 154 -3.46 -19.89 -29.83
CA GLN A 154 -2.48 -20.17 -28.77
C GLN A 154 -1.28 -19.24 -28.87
N ARG A 155 -0.69 -19.10 -30.06
CA ARG A 155 0.43 -18.18 -30.28
C ARG A 155 0.05 -16.74 -29.95
N ARG A 156 -1.13 -16.29 -30.37
CA ARG A 156 -1.64 -14.96 -30.02
C ARG A 156 -1.76 -14.77 -28.51
N ASN A 157 -2.29 -15.76 -27.80
CA ASN A 157 -2.42 -15.70 -26.34
C ASN A 157 -1.06 -15.69 -25.64
N ALA A 158 -0.10 -16.49 -26.12
CA ALA A 158 1.28 -16.52 -25.59
C ALA A 158 1.98 -15.16 -25.75
N VAL A 159 1.94 -14.57 -26.96
CA VAL A 159 2.50 -13.24 -27.23
C VAL A 159 1.85 -12.17 -26.37
N LEU A 160 0.51 -12.17 -26.27
CA LEU A 160 -0.21 -11.20 -25.43
C LEU A 160 0.08 -11.38 -23.94
N GLY A 161 0.26 -12.62 -23.48
CA GLY A 161 0.67 -12.94 -22.10
C GLY A 161 2.05 -12.40 -21.80
N GLN A 162 3.03 -12.66 -22.67
CA GLN A 162 4.39 -12.15 -22.54
C GLN A 162 4.44 -10.62 -22.57
N ILE A 163 3.62 -9.99 -23.43
CA ILE A 163 3.52 -8.53 -23.43
C ILE A 163 2.96 -8.02 -22.10
N ALA A 164 1.90 -8.63 -21.58
CA ALA A 164 1.27 -8.20 -20.33
C ALA A 164 2.18 -8.40 -19.11
N GLU A 165 2.94 -9.50 -19.05
CA GLU A 165 3.85 -9.81 -17.93
C GLU A 165 5.09 -8.91 -17.90
N ASN A 166 5.58 -8.49 -19.06
CA ASN A 166 6.83 -7.73 -19.18
C ASN A 166 6.63 -6.22 -19.42
N LEU A 167 5.37 -5.77 -19.54
CA LEU A 167 5.01 -4.35 -19.62
C LEU A 167 4.79 -3.78 -18.21
N SER A 168 5.50 -2.70 -17.89
CA SER A 168 5.30 -1.92 -16.67
C SER A 168 4.95 -0.50 -17.05
N VAL A 169 3.74 -0.06 -16.69
CA VAL A 169 3.30 1.32 -16.85
C VAL A 169 3.28 1.98 -15.48
N ARG A 170 4.04 3.07 -15.32
CA ARG A 170 4.17 3.80 -14.05
C ARG A 170 3.68 5.22 -14.20
N LEU A 171 2.91 5.67 -13.22
CA LEU A 171 2.49 7.06 -13.06
C LEU A 171 3.11 7.60 -11.78
N PRO A 172 4.19 8.41 -11.85
CA PRO A 172 4.75 9.05 -10.68
C PRO A 172 3.73 9.96 -9.99
N ASN A 173 3.79 10.02 -8.66
CA ASN A 173 2.88 10.85 -7.87
C ASN A 173 3.00 12.32 -8.29
N ASN A 174 1.85 12.98 -8.47
CA ASN A 174 1.77 14.39 -8.87
C ASN A 174 2.45 14.71 -10.21
N SER A 175 2.53 13.74 -11.13
CA SER A 175 3.06 13.91 -12.47
C SER A 175 1.98 13.71 -13.54
N ARG A 176 2.14 14.39 -14.69
CA ARG A 176 1.35 14.16 -15.92
C ARG A 176 2.10 13.31 -16.93
N ILE A 177 3.23 12.74 -16.54
CA ILE A 177 4.09 11.90 -17.37
C ILE A 177 3.81 10.45 -16.99
N ILE A 178 3.47 9.65 -18.00
CA ILE A 178 3.32 8.21 -17.90
C ILE A 178 4.60 7.58 -18.46
N GLU A 179 5.26 6.76 -17.65
CA GLU A 179 6.43 5.99 -18.05
C GLU A 179 5.96 4.59 -18.50
N ILE A 180 6.27 4.24 -19.75
CA ILE A 180 5.93 2.96 -20.37
C ILE A 180 7.23 2.18 -20.53
N ALA A 181 7.46 1.18 -19.67
CA ALA A 181 8.64 0.34 -19.69
C ALA A 181 8.33 -1.07 -20.18
N PHE A 182 9.18 -1.61 -21.05
CA PHE A 182 9.09 -3.00 -21.50
C PHE A 182 10.39 -3.74 -21.22
N THR A 183 10.30 -4.96 -20.70
CA THR A 183 11.47 -5.79 -20.37
C THR A 183 11.60 -6.95 -21.34
N SER A 184 12.75 -7.10 -21.98
CA SER A 184 13.04 -8.21 -22.90
C SER A 184 14.50 -8.64 -22.82
N PRO A 185 14.84 -9.91 -23.12
CA PRO A 185 16.23 -10.34 -23.28
C PRO A 185 16.97 -9.67 -24.45
N ALA A 186 16.25 -9.12 -25.42
CA ALA A 186 16.82 -8.31 -26.49
C ALA A 186 16.59 -6.81 -26.25
N SER A 187 17.67 -6.02 -26.22
CA SER A 187 17.61 -4.57 -25.98
C SER A 187 16.79 -3.82 -27.04
N ASP A 188 16.90 -4.23 -28.30
CA ASP A 188 16.25 -3.57 -29.43
C ASP A 188 14.75 -3.84 -29.43
N VAL A 189 14.34 -5.07 -29.09
CA VAL A 189 12.95 -5.44 -28.89
C VAL A 189 12.35 -4.67 -27.71
N ALA A 190 13.10 -4.50 -26.62
CA ALA A 190 12.65 -3.72 -25.47
C ALA A 190 12.29 -2.27 -25.84
N ALA A 191 13.22 -1.59 -26.53
CA ALA A 191 13.01 -0.22 -26.98
C ALA A 191 11.90 -0.11 -28.04
N GLY A 192 11.90 -1.03 -29.02
CA GLY A 192 10.91 -1.04 -30.10
C GLY A 192 9.48 -1.23 -29.60
N VAL A 193 9.27 -2.16 -28.66
CA VAL A 193 7.95 -2.40 -28.06
C VAL A 193 7.50 -1.21 -27.21
N ALA A 194 8.36 -0.66 -26.36
CA ALA A 194 8.02 0.51 -25.53
C ALA A 194 7.64 1.74 -26.39
N ASN A 195 8.40 2.03 -27.44
CA ASN A 195 8.10 3.10 -28.39
C ASN A 195 6.79 2.85 -29.15
N ALA A 196 6.56 1.61 -29.61
CA ALA A 196 5.32 1.26 -30.28
C ALA A 196 4.09 1.42 -29.38
N PHE A 197 4.20 1.15 -28.07
CA PHE A 197 3.13 1.44 -27.12
C PHE A 197 2.84 2.94 -27.01
N ALA A 198 3.87 3.79 -26.91
CA ALA A 198 3.70 5.24 -26.86
C ALA A 198 3.03 5.79 -28.14
N GLU A 199 3.52 5.36 -29.31
CA GLU A 199 2.99 5.76 -30.61
C GLU A 199 1.55 5.28 -30.84
N GLU A 200 1.26 4.02 -30.50
CA GLU A 200 -0.08 3.45 -30.65
C GLU A 200 -1.08 4.06 -29.67
N PHE A 201 -0.64 4.44 -28.47
CA PHE A 201 -1.45 5.17 -27.52
C PHE A 201 -1.88 6.54 -28.07
N ILE A 202 -0.93 7.30 -28.63
CA ILE A 202 -1.20 8.56 -29.32
C ILE A 202 -2.18 8.35 -30.48
N THR A 203 -1.89 7.37 -31.35
CA THR A 203 -2.71 7.06 -32.53
C THR A 203 -4.13 6.65 -32.14
N SER A 204 -4.28 5.83 -31.10
CA SER A 204 -5.57 5.38 -30.56
C SER A 204 -6.36 6.50 -29.90
N ASN A 205 -5.69 7.42 -29.20
CA ASN A 205 -6.33 8.61 -28.63
C ASN A 205 -6.84 9.55 -29.73
N LEU A 206 -5.99 9.87 -30.70
CA LEU A 206 -6.34 10.71 -31.84
C LEU A 206 -7.50 10.11 -32.64
N SER A 207 -7.48 8.80 -32.90
CA SER A 207 -8.56 8.09 -33.60
C SER A 207 -9.88 8.14 -32.83
N ARG A 208 -9.85 7.96 -31.50
CA ARG A 208 -11.07 8.06 -30.67
C ARG A 208 -11.65 9.48 -30.68
N ARG A 209 -10.80 10.50 -30.55
CA ARG A 209 -11.22 11.91 -30.64
C ARG A 209 -11.78 12.23 -32.02
N TYR A 210 -11.09 11.82 -33.08
CA TYR A 210 -11.54 11.99 -34.45
C TYR A 210 -12.90 11.33 -34.69
N ASN A 211 -13.08 10.08 -34.26
CA ASN A 211 -14.34 9.35 -34.41
C ASN A 211 -15.49 10.01 -33.63
N SER A 212 -15.23 10.50 -32.41
CA SER A 212 -16.22 11.25 -31.62
C SER A 212 -16.63 12.55 -32.31
N SER A 213 -15.67 13.33 -32.81
CA SER A 213 -15.95 14.56 -33.58
C SER A 213 -16.64 14.27 -34.91
N ALA A 214 -16.27 13.18 -35.60
CA ALA A 214 -16.93 12.75 -36.84
C ALA A 214 -18.39 12.37 -36.60
N TYR A 215 -18.67 11.60 -35.55
CA TYR A 215 -20.04 11.27 -35.15
C TYR A 215 -20.86 12.51 -34.81
N ALA A 216 -20.30 13.45 -34.04
CA ALA A 216 -20.98 14.70 -33.71
C ALA A 216 -21.29 15.57 -34.95
N ARG A 217 -20.37 15.63 -35.92
CA ARG A 217 -20.60 16.32 -37.20
C ARG A 217 -21.70 15.65 -38.01
N GLU A 218 -21.69 14.33 -38.10
CA GLU A 218 -22.73 13.57 -38.81
C GLU A 218 -24.10 13.81 -38.17
N PHE A 219 -24.19 13.73 -36.85
CA PHE A 219 -25.42 14.03 -36.10
C PHE A 219 -25.91 15.46 -36.35
N LEU A 220 -25.03 16.47 -36.21
CA LEU A 220 -25.40 17.86 -36.44
C LEU A 220 -25.77 18.15 -37.91
N SER A 221 -25.12 17.49 -38.86
CA SER A 221 -25.44 17.57 -40.29
C SER A 221 -26.87 17.07 -40.57
N GLN A 222 -27.23 15.91 -40.02
CA GLN A 222 -28.59 15.36 -40.14
C GLN A 222 -29.62 16.28 -39.50
N GLN A 223 -29.37 16.76 -38.29
CA GLN A 223 -30.25 17.72 -37.60
C GLN A 223 -30.39 19.05 -38.36
N LEU A 224 -29.30 19.54 -38.96
CA LEU A 224 -29.32 20.76 -39.77
C LEU A 224 -30.16 20.58 -41.05
N ALA A 225 -30.10 19.41 -41.69
CA ALA A 225 -30.93 19.09 -42.84
C ALA A 225 -32.42 19.06 -42.48
N GLU A 226 -32.77 18.43 -41.34
CA GLU A 226 -34.15 18.41 -40.82
C GLU A 226 -34.64 19.82 -40.46
N ALA A 227 -33.82 20.60 -39.75
CA ALA A 227 -34.13 21.97 -39.37
C ALA A 227 -34.32 22.87 -40.60
N LYS A 228 -33.47 22.72 -41.62
CA LYS A 228 -33.60 23.43 -42.90
C LYS A 228 -34.94 23.10 -43.58
N GLN A 229 -35.32 21.82 -43.65
CA GLN A 229 -36.59 21.42 -44.25
C GLN A 229 -37.79 22.01 -43.50
N ARG A 230 -37.75 22.02 -42.16
CA ARG A 230 -38.80 22.65 -41.33
C ARG A 230 -38.86 24.16 -41.55
N LEU A 231 -37.71 24.82 -41.60
CA LEU A 231 -37.61 26.26 -41.88
C LEU A 231 -38.24 26.59 -43.23
N GLU A 232 -37.82 25.91 -44.31
CA GLU A 232 -38.39 26.11 -45.65
C GLU A 232 -39.90 25.87 -45.67
N GLN A 233 -40.39 24.85 -44.96
CA GLN A 233 -41.82 24.58 -44.87
C GLN A 233 -42.56 25.71 -44.14
N SER A 234 -42.04 26.20 -43.01
CA SER A 234 -42.64 27.32 -42.27
C SER A 234 -42.60 28.63 -43.07
N GLU A 235 -41.51 28.95 -43.75
CA GLU A 235 -41.39 30.13 -44.62
C GLU A 235 -42.34 30.04 -45.83
N ARG A 236 -42.48 28.86 -46.45
CA ARG A 236 -43.46 28.64 -47.52
C ARG A 236 -44.89 28.83 -47.03
N LYS A 237 -45.24 28.27 -45.85
CA LYS A 237 -46.56 28.46 -45.23
C LYS A 237 -46.83 29.95 -44.97
N LEU A 238 -45.91 30.65 -44.31
CA LEU A 238 -46.00 32.08 -44.04
C LEU A 238 -46.21 32.90 -45.33
N ASN A 239 -45.38 32.66 -46.35
CA ASN A 239 -45.48 33.36 -47.63
C ASN A 239 -46.79 33.04 -48.39
N SER A 240 -47.23 31.78 -48.39
CA SER A 240 -48.50 31.40 -49.01
C SER A 240 -49.69 32.05 -48.32
N TYR A 241 -49.67 32.11 -46.99
CA TYR A 241 -50.69 32.78 -46.19
C TYR A 241 -50.69 34.29 -46.42
N ALA A 242 -49.52 34.93 -46.44
CA ALA A 242 -49.40 36.37 -46.74
C ALA A 242 -50.02 36.73 -48.09
N ARG A 243 -49.75 35.92 -49.14
CA ARG A 243 -50.35 36.08 -50.47
C ARG A 243 -51.85 35.84 -50.46
N GLN A 244 -52.34 34.79 -49.81
CA GLN A 244 -53.77 34.45 -49.77
C GLN A 244 -54.59 35.48 -48.97
N ALA A 245 -54.03 35.98 -47.87
CA ALA A 245 -54.68 36.96 -47.01
C ALA A 245 -54.64 38.38 -47.59
N ASN A 246 -53.98 38.61 -48.75
CA ASN A 246 -53.72 39.93 -49.33
C ASN A 246 -53.10 40.91 -48.31
N LEU A 247 -52.32 40.37 -47.37
CA LEU A 247 -51.52 41.16 -46.44
C LEU A 247 -50.29 41.63 -47.20
N ILE A 248 -50.49 42.65 -48.05
CA ILE A 248 -49.38 43.35 -48.68
C ILE A 248 -48.67 44.10 -47.56
N ASP A 249 -47.48 43.63 -47.22
CA ASP A 249 -46.59 44.26 -46.27
C ASP A 249 -46.26 45.67 -46.79
N THR A 250 -47.01 46.68 -46.31
CA THR A 250 -46.62 48.08 -46.45
C THR A 250 -45.45 48.28 -45.50
N GLY A 251 -44.26 47.88 -45.97
CA GLY A 251 -43.04 47.81 -45.19
C GLY A 251 -42.79 49.08 -44.39
N ALA A 252 -42.93 48.96 -43.08
CA ALA A 252 -42.31 49.83 -42.10
C ALA A 252 -42.04 48.98 -40.85
N PRO A 253 -40.82 48.44 -40.70
CA PRO A 253 -40.41 47.87 -39.44
C PRO A 253 -40.21 49.04 -38.47
N ASN A 254 -41.24 49.35 -37.67
CA ASN A 254 -41.07 50.22 -36.53
C ASN A 254 -40.30 49.44 -35.47
N ALA A 255 -38.97 49.54 -35.55
CA ALA A 255 -38.12 49.40 -34.40
C ALA A 255 -38.46 50.55 -33.44
N GLU A 256 -38.67 50.19 -32.18
CA GLU A 256 -38.96 51.06 -31.04
C GLU A 256 -40.38 51.64 -30.95
N GLY A 257 -40.91 51.56 -29.74
CA GLY A 257 -41.85 52.56 -29.23
C GLY A 257 -43.31 52.32 -29.56
N ASN A 258 -44.05 51.95 -28.51
CA ASN A 258 -45.39 52.45 -28.22
C ASN A 258 -46.40 52.38 -29.37
N GLY A 259 -47.21 51.32 -29.34
CA GLY A 259 -48.23 50.98 -30.33
C GLY A 259 -48.94 52.20 -30.92
N GLY A 260 -48.54 52.53 -32.16
CA GLY A 260 -49.21 53.54 -32.97
C GLY A 260 -50.70 53.24 -32.98
N THR A 261 -51.47 54.12 -32.37
CA THR A 261 -52.93 54.18 -32.46
C THR A 261 -53.26 54.25 -33.95
N SER A 262 -53.68 53.09 -34.47
CA SER A 262 -53.57 52.64 -35.86
C SER A 262 -54.31 53.46 -36.92
N VAL A 263 -54.54 54.79 -36.84
CA VAL A 263 -55.36 55.62 -37.76
C VAL A 263 -56.84 55.18 -37.89
N THR A 264 -57.13 53.92 -37.63
CA THR A 264 -58.30 53.16 -38.02
C THR A 264 -59.07 52.72 -36.79
N THR A 265 -58.36 52.50 -35.67
CA THR A 265 -58.96 52.64 -34.33
C THR A 265 -59.47 54.07 -34.12
N SER A 266 -58.75 55.08 -34.60
CA SER A 266 -59.21 56.48 -34.59
C SER A 266 -60.45 56.67 -35.48
N SER A 267 -60.46 56.15 -36.71
CA SER A 267 -61.66 56.21 -37.58
C SER A 267 -62.88 55.51 -36.98
N LEU A 268 -62.72 54.35 -36.34
CA LEU A 268 -63.83 53.65 -35.70
C LEU A 268 -64.38 54.42 -34.48
N VAL A 269 -63.51 55.07 -33.71
CA VAL A 269 -63.92 55.97 -32.62
C VAL A 269 -64.68 57.18 -33.18
N GLN A 270 -64.18 57.79 -34.27
CA GLN A 270 -64.85 58.92 -34.93
C GLN A 270 -66.22 58.54 -35.51
N LEU A 271 -66.33 57.38 -36.16
CA LEU A 271 -67.61 56.86 -36.70
C LEU A 271 -68.61 56.54 -35.58
N ASN A 272 -68.15 55.93 -34.48
CA ASN A 272 -69.00 55.70 -33.31
C ASN A 272 -69.48 57.01 -32.69
N GLN A 273 -68.61 58.02 -32.61
CA GLN A 273 -68.98 59.35 -32.11
C GLN A 273 -70.02 60.02 -33.02
N ALA A 274 -69.83 59.96 -34.34
CA ALA A 274 -70.78 60.47 -35.32
C ALA A 274 -72.14 59.74 -35.25
N ALA A 275 -72.13 58.41 -35.11
CA ALA A 275 -73.34 57.61 -34.94
C ALA A 275 -74.09 57.97 -33.64
N ASN A 276 -73.37 58.18 -32.54
CA ASN A 276 -73.96 58.61 -31.27
C ASN A 276 -74.55 60.02 -31.36
N GLN A 277 -73.90 60.95 -32.07
CA GLN A 277 -74.44 62.29 -32.33
C GLN A 277 -75.71 62.23 -33.19
N ALA A 278 -75.71 61.44 -34.27
CA ALA A 278 -76.89 61.24 -35.12
C ALA A 278 -78.06 60.60 -34.34
N ARG A 279 -77.77 59.64 -33.46
CA ARG A 279 -78.77 59.05 -32.56
C ARG A 279 -79.38 60.09 -31.62
N ALA A 280 -78.57 60.97 -31.04
CA ALA A 280 -79.06 62.07 -30.21
C ALA A 280 -79.96 63.03 -31.02
N GLN A 281 -79.56 63.38 -32.25
CA GLN A 281 -80.37 64.21 -33.15
C GLN A 281 -81.70 63.55 -33.52
N ARG A 282 -81.71 62.25 -33.82
CA ARG A 282 -82.94 61.50 -34.09
C ARG A 282 -83.86 61.49 -32.86
N ILE A 283 -83.34 61.25 -31.66
CA ILE A 283 -84.14 61.26 -30.42
C ILE A 283 -84.85 62.61 -30.24
N LEU A 284 -84.12 63.71 -30.43
CA LEU A 284 -84.70 65.07 -30.34
C LEU A 284 -85.75 65.33 -31.43
N ALA A 285 -85.48 64.91 -32.67
CA ALA A 285 -86.44 65.06 -33.77
C ALA A 285 -87.68 64.16 -33.58
N GLU A 286 -87.52 62.97 -33.02
CA GLU A 286 -88.60 62.05 -32.68
C GLU A 286 -89.52 62.64 -31.61
N GLU A 287 -88.95 63.26 -30.56
CA GLU A 287 -89.72 63.93 -29.53
C GLU A 287 -90.60 65.05 -30.12
N LYS A 288 -90.02 65.88 -30.99
CA LYS A 288 -90.74 66.93 -31.73
C LYS A 288 -91.84 66.37 -32.63
N TRP A 289 -91.57 65.27 -33.34
CA TRP A 289 -92.58 64.63 -34.17
C TRP A 289 -93.71 64.03 -33.33
N ARG A 290 -93.39 63.36 -32.21
CA ARG A 290 -94.39 62.79 -31.30
C ARG A 290 -95.33 63.87 -30.77
N SER A 291 -94.78 65.00 -30.29
CA SER A 291 -95.58 66.13 -29.81
C SER A 291 -96.41 66.77 -30.93
N ALA A 292 -95.87 66.90 -32.14
CA ALA A 292 -96.58 67.48 -33.27
C ALA A 292 -97.63 66.55 -33.90
N SER A 293 -97.50 65.23 -33.78
CA SER A 293 -98.34 64.26 -34.49
C SER A 293 -99.78 64.17 -33.95
N THR A 294 -99.95 64.26 -32.62
CA THR A 294 -101.24 64.12 -31.93
C THR A 294 -101.84 65.45 -31.49
N ALA A 295 -101.04 66.52 -31.43
CA ALA A 295 -101.52 67.83 -31.00
C ALA A 295 -102.31 68.56 -32.10
N PRO A 296 -103.34 69.36 -31.76
CA PRO A 296 -103.96 70.32 -32.67
C PRO A 296 -102.93 71.25 -33.34
N ALA A 297 -103.19 71.68 -34.58
CA ALA A 297 -102.26 72.48 -35.38
C ALA A 297 -101.74 73.74 -34.66
N LEU A 298 -102.63 74.46 -33.96
CA LEU A 298 -102.32 75.71 -33.25
C LEU A 298 -101.69 75.52 -31.87
N SER A 299 -101.46 74.28 -31.42
CA SER A 299 -100.74 73.99 -30.16
C SER A 299 -99.32 73.49 -30.38
N ILE A 300 -98.87 73.34 -31.63
CA ILE A 300 -97.51 72.93 -31.96
C ILE A 300 -96.57 74.12 -31.75
N PRO A 301 -95.54 74.04 -30.89
CA PRO A 301 -94.63 75.16 -30.61
C PRO A 301 -93.99 75.78 -31.85
N GLU A 302 -93.57 74.95 -32.82
CA GLU A 302 -92.98 75.39 -34.10
C GLU A 302 -93.99 76.09 -35.01
N VAL A 303 -95.29 75.76 -34.90
CA VAL A 303 -96.36 76.44 -35.66
C VAL A 303 -96.68 77.79 -35.02
N VAL A 304 -96.79 77.83 -33.68
CA VAL A 304 -97.10 79.07 -32.92
C VAL A 304 -95.98 80.09 -33.00
N SER A 305 -94.72 79.65 -33.05
CA SER A 305 -93.55 80.53 -33.18
C SER A 305 -93.29 81.00 -34.62
N ASN A 306 -93.97 80.44 -35.61
CA ASN A 306 -93.82 80.86 -37.00
C ASN A 306 -94.43 82.25 -37.22
N SER A 307 -93.63 83.22 -37.66
CA SER A 307 -94.06 84.61 -37.84
C SER A 307 -95.19 84.76 -38.87
N ALA A 308 -95.21 83.94 -39.92
CA ALA A 308 -96.28 83.97 -40.92
C ALA A 308 -97.60 83.45 -40.32
N VAL A 309 -97.56 82.41 -39.48
CA VAL A 309 -98.74 81.94 -38.72
C VAL A 309 -99.24 83.04 -37.78
N GLN A 310 -98.34 83.72 -37.07
CA GLN A 310 -98.71 84.84 -36.18
C GLN A 310 -99.36 86.00 -36.93
N GLN A 311 -98.84 86.37 -38.10
CA GLN A 311 -99.42 87.39 -38.97
C GLN A 311 -100.81 86.98 -39.48
N LEU A 312 -100.97 85.73 -39.91
CA LEU A 312 -102.26 85.21 -40.37
C LEU A 312 -103.28 85.12 -39.23
N LEU A 313 -102.87 84.75 -38.01
CA LEU A 313 -103.73 84.76 -36.83
C LEU A 313 -104.17 86.18 -36.46
N ALA A 314 -103.25 87.15 -36.47
CA ALA A 314 -103.57 88.56 -36.23
C ALA A 314 -104.56 89.08 -37.27
N ARG A 315 -104.32 88.76 -38.56
CA ARG A 315 -105.21 89.16 -39.65
C ARG A 315 -106.57 88.47 -39.58
N ARG A 316 -106.61 87.18 -39.21
CA ARG A 316 -107.86 86.44 -38.96
C ARG A 316 -108.65 87.07 -37.81
N ALA A 317 -107.98 87.44 -36.72
CA ALA A 317 -108.61 88.12 -35.59
C ALA A 317 -109.19 89.48 -36.01
N GLU A 318 -108.46 90.26 -36.81
CA GLU A 318 -108.91 91.54 -37.35
C GLU A 318 -110.14 91.39 -38.26
N ILE A 319 -110.10 90.48 -39.25
CA ILE A 319 -111.23 90.21 -40.14
C ILE A 319 -112.43 89.65 -39.36
N SER A 320 -112.20 88.80 -38.36
CA SER A 320 -113.27 88.25 -37.52
C SER A 320 -113.94 89.33 -36.65
N ALA A 321 -113.16 90.31 -36.16
CA ALA A 321 -113.69 91.47 -35.45
C ALA A 321 -114.55 92.34 -36.38
N ARG A 322 -114.07 92.65 -37.59
CA ARG A 322 -114.84 93.40 -38.61
C ARG A 322 -116.12 92.67 -39.03
N LEU A 323 -116.04 91.36 -39.24
CA LEU A 323 -117.19 90.51 -39.56
C LEU A 323 -118.23 90.52 -38.44
N SER A 324 -117.80 90.56 -37.18
CA SER A 324 -118.70 90.64 -36.03
C SER A 324 -119.43 92.00 -35.96
N ASP A 325 -118.74 93.10 -36.27
CA ASP A 325 -119.35 94.45 -36.34
C ASP A 325 -120.36 94.56 -37.49
N GLU A 326 -120.03 94.06 -38.69
CA GLU A 326 -120.94 94.07 -39.86
C GLU A 326 -122.18 93.20 -39.66
N ARG A 327 -122.03 92.03 -39.01
CA ARG A 327 -123.17 91.14 -38.66
C ARG A 327 -124.11 91.75 -37.62
N ALA A 328 -123.64 92.68 -36.80
CA ALA A 328 -124.51 93.40 -35.86
C ALA A 328 -125.42 94.41 -36.57
N ARG A 329 -125.05 94.87 -37.78
CA ARG A 329 -125.76 95.90 -38.54
C ARG A 329 -126.51 95.35 -39.76
N HIS A 330 -126.10 94.20 -40.29
CA HIS A 330 -126.63 93.61 -41.52
C HIS A 330 -126.93 92.11 -41.37
N LEU A 331 -127.96 91.64 -42.08
CA LEU A 331 -128.35 90.22 -42.16
C LEU A 331 -127.31 89.39 -42.93
N GLU A 332 -127.29 88.07 -42.72
CA GLU A 332 -126.26 87.16 -43.26
C GLU A 332 -126.11 87.15 -44.78
N GLY A 333 -127.15 87.57 -45.52
CA GLY A 333 -127.15 87.62 -46.98
C GLY A 333 -126.49 88.87 -47.59
N HIS A 334 -126.00 89.83 -46.79
CA HIS A 334 -125.42 91.07 -47.30
C HIS A 334 -124.05 90.82 -47.98
N PRO A 335 -123.77 91.43 -49.15
CA PRO A 335 -122.53 91.19 -49.91
C PRO A 335 -121.25 91.37 -49.08
N ASN A 336 -121.20 92.38 -48.19
CA ASN A 336 -120.02 92.63 -47.34
C ASN A 336 -119.82 91.53 -46.28
N VAL A 337 -120.88 90.97 -45.71
CA VAL A 337 -120.79 89.88 -44.71
C VAL A 337 -120.30 88.59 -45.36
N GLN A 338 -120.78 88.29 -46.57
CA GLN A 338 -120.31 87.14 -47.35
C GLN A 338 -118.84 87.30 -47.77
N GLN A 339 -118.43 88.50 -48.20
CA GLN A 339 -117.06 88.79 -48.59
C GLN A 339 -116.09 88.63 -47.40
N LEU A 340 -116.42 89.19 -46.23
CA LEU A 340 -115.60 89.05 -45.02
C LEU A 340 -115.57 87.60 -44.49
N ALA A 341 -116.69 86.86 -44.61
CA ALA A 341 -116.73 85.44 -44.24
C ALA A 341 -115.82 84.61 -45.16
N ALA A 342 -115.89 84.83 -46.47
CA ALA A 342 -115.02 84.19 -47.44
C ALA A 342 -113.54 84.50 -47.18
N GLN A 343 -113.20 85.76 -46.88
CA GLN A 343 -111.82 86.15 -46.52
C GLN A 343 -111.31 85.47 -45.25
N ARG A 344 -112.14 85.35 -44.21
CA ARG A 344 -111.79 84.60 -43.00
C ARG A 344 -111.54 83.12 -43.30
N ASP A 345 -112.37 82.53 -44.16
CA ASP A 345 -112.27 81.12 -44.54
C ASP A 345 -111.06 80.87 -45.46
N ASP A 346 -110.71 81.81 -46.33
CA ASP A 346 -109.46 81.82 -47.09
C ASP A 346 -108.24 81.82 -46.16
N ILE A 347 -108.20 82.75 -45.19
CA ILE A 347 -107.11 82.81 -44.19
C ILE A 347 -107.05 81.53 -43.35
N THR A 348 -108.20 80.91 -43.04
CA THR A 348 -108.26 79.65 -42.30
C THR A 348 -107.69 78.49 -43.12
N ARG A 349 -108.02 78.39 -44.41
CA ARG A 349 -107.41 77.41 -45.33
C ARG A 349 -105.90 77.64 -45.50
N GLU A 350 -105.46 78.89 -45.55
CA GLU A 350 -104.04 79.25 -45.62
C GLU A 350 -103.31 78.84 -44.34
N LEU A 351 -103.90 79.09 -43.17
CA LEU A 351 -103.40 78.63 -41.86
C LEU A 351 -103.30 77.10 -41.78
N ASP A 352 -104.29 76.35 -42.27
CA ASP A 352 -104.27 74.89 -42.26
C ASP A 352 -103.22 74.33 -43.24
N THR A 353 -103.07 74.96 -44.41
CA THR A 353 -102.04 74.60 -45.40
C THR A 353 -100.64 74.83 -44.83
N LEU A 354 -100.43 75.98 -44.18
CA LEU A 354 -99.15 76.31 -43.55
C LEU A 354 -98.86 75.39 -42.36
N SER A 355 -99.84 75.15 -41.49
CA SER A 355 -99.70 74.28 -40.32
C SER A 355 -99.44 72.82 -40.69
N SER A 356 -100.12 72.29 -41.72
CA SER A 356 -99.86 70.95 -42.26
C SER A 356 -98.52 70.88 -43.01
N GLY A 357 -98.08 71.97 -43.64
CA GLY A 357 -96.73 72.12 -44.19
C GLY A 357 -95.65 72.03 -43.12
N ILE A 358 -95.80 72.77 -42.01
CA ILE A 358 -94.87 72.73 -40.87
C ILE A 358 -94.86 71.33 -40.24
N ARG A 359 -96.03 70.70 -40.04
CA ARG A 359 -96.11 69.33 -39.52
C ARG A 359 -95.38 68.32 -40.42
N ARG A 360 -95.52 68.44 -41.75
CA ARG A 360 -94.76 67.63 -42.71
C ARG A 360 -93.26 67.89 -42.58
N SER A 361 -92.84 69.15 -42.46
CA SER A 361 -91.42 69.48 -42.27
C SER A 361 -90.83 68.86 -41.00
N ILE A 362 -91.58 68.80 -39.90
CA ILE A 362 -91.13 68.12 -38.67
C ILE A 362 -90.99 66.61 -38.88
N ARG A 363 -91.95 66.00 -39.60
CA ARG A 363 -91.87 64.58 -39.98
C ARG A 363 -90.64 64.30 -40.84
N ASP A 364 -90.41 65.12 -41.87
CA ASP A 364 -89.29 64.97 -42.79
C ASP A 364 -87.94 65.12 -42.07
N ALA A 365 -87.87 66.03 -41.09
CA ALA A 365 -86.69 66.18 -40.23
C ALA A 365 -86.42 64.93 -39.37
N TYR A 366 -87.46 64.32 -38.77
CA TYR A 366 -87.34 63.06 -38.05
C TYR A 366 -86.91 61.91 -38.96
N GLU A 367 -87.56 61.74 -40.12
CA GLU A 367 -87.22 60.69 -41.07
C GLU A 367 -85.80 60.86 -41.62
N SER A 368 -85.34 62.09 -41.84
CA SER A 368 -83.97 62.38 -42.24
C SER A 368 -82.96 62.01 -41.14
N ALA A 369 -83.21 62.42 -39.90
CA ALA A 369 -82.35 62.07 -38.77
C ALA A 369 -82.29 60.54 -38.53
N ARG A 370 -83.42 59.84 -38.72
CA ARG A 370 -83.49 58.38 -38.64
C ARG A 370 -82.65 57.70 -39.73
N ARG A 371 -82.79 58.12 -40.99
CA ARG A 371 -81.97 57.58 -42.10
C ARG A 371 -80.48 57.82 -41.87
N GLN A 372 -80.12 58.97 -41.31
CA GLN A 372 -78.72 59.29 -40.99
C GLN A 372 -78.16 58.41 -39.87
N GLU A 373 -78.92 58.17 -38.79
CA GLU A 373 -78.54 57.22 -37.75
C GLU A 373 -78.36 55.80 -38.31
N GLU A 374 -79.35 55.31 -39.07
CA GLU A 374 -79.32 53.95 -39.65
C GLU A 374 -78.11 53.77 -40.58
N ALA A 375 -77.81 54.77 -41.42
CA ALA A 375 -76.64 54.75 -42.30
C ALA A 375 -75.31 54.74 -41.54
N LEU A 376 -75.16 55.57 -40.51
CA LEU A 376 -73.94 55.62 -39.70
C LEU A 376 -73.78 54.35 -38.85
N GLN A 377 -74.85 53.78 -38.32
CA GLN A 377 -74.82 52.51 -37.60
C GLN A 377 -74.47 51.33 -38.52
N ALA A 378 -74.96 51.32 -39.77
CA ALA A 378 -74.54 50.34 -40.76
C ALA A 378 -73.03 50.44 -41.05
N GLN A 379 -72.53 51.65 -41.29
CA GLN A 379 -71.10 51.88 -41.50
C GLN A 379 -70.24 51.45 -40.32
N VAL A 380 -70.66 51.71 -39.08
CA VAL A 380 -69.95 51.25 -37.88
C VAL A 380 -69.91 49.71 -37.82
N ARG A 381 -71.02 49.02 -38.10
CA ARG A 381 -71.07 47.55 -38.10
C ARG A 381 -70.18 46.95 -39.17
N ASP A 382 -70.27 47.46 -40.39
CA ASP A 382 -69.47 46.96 -41.52
C ASP A 382 -67.98 47.19 -41.30
N PHE A 383 -67.60 48.39 -40.82
CA PHE A 383 -66.21 48.72 -40.52
C PHE A 383 -65.65 47.90 -39.35
N SER A 384 -66.47 47.64 -38.31
CA SER A 384 -66.09 46.78 -37.19
C SER A 384 -65.86 45.33 -37.62
N ALA A 385 -66.76 44.79 -38.45
CA ALA A 385 -66.65 43.43 -38.98
C ALA A 385 -65.43 43.27 -39.90
N ALA A 386 -65.19 44.24 -40.79
CA ALA A 386 -63.99 44.26 -41.64
C ALA A 386 -62.70 44.32 -40.82
N ARG A 387 -62.70 45.07 -39.70
CA ARG A 387 -61.56 45.17 -38.78
C ARG A 387 -61.27 43.87 -38.04
N LEU A 388 -62.31 43.18 -37.57
CA LEU A 388 -62.13 41.90 -36.87
C LEU A 388 -61.56 40.84 -37.81
N ALA A 389 -62.10 40.75 -39.04
CA ALA A 389 -61.58 39.83 -40.05
C ALA A 389 -60.12 40.12 -40.44
N GLU A 390 -59.72 41.39 -40.52
CA GLU A 390 -58.34 41.79 -40.77
C GLU A 390 -57.42 41.47 -39.57
N GLN A 391 -57.91 41.68 -38.34
CA GLN A 391 -57.19 41.33 -37.13
C GLN A 391 -56.93 39.82 -37.05
N ASP A 392 -57.94 38.99 -37.33
CA ASP A 392 -57.82 37.52 -37.36
C ASP A 392 -56.74 37.08 -38.35
N ARG A 393 -56.72 37.68 -39.55
CA ARG A 393 -55.66 37.42 -40.55
C ARG A 393 -54.27 37.81 -40.04
N SER A 394 -54.16 38.96 -39.37
CA SER A 394 -52.88 39.42 -38.80
C SER A 394 -52.37 38.55 -37.64
N VAL A 395 -53.26 37.88 -36.89
CA VAL A 395 -52.90 37.00 -35.78
C VAL A 395 -52.33 35.69 -36.32
N GLU A 396 -53.00 35.08 -37.28
CA GLU A 396 -52.52 33.86 -37.94
C GLU A 396 -51.17 34.10 -38.64
N TYR A 397 -51.02 35.24 -39.34
CA TYR A 397 -49.73 35.66 -39.90
C TYR A 397 -48.63 35.72 -38.82
N ARG A 398 -48.89 36.35 -37.67
CA ARG A 398 -47.93 36.44 -36.55
C ARG A 398 -47.61 35.08 -35.90
N ILE A 399 -48.53 34.13 -35.93
CA ILE A 399 -48.26 32.74 -35.48
C ILE A 399 -47.27 32.08 -36.44
N LEU A 400 -47.57 32.12 -37.75
CA LEU A 400 -46.70 31.55 -38.78
C LEU A 400 -45.33 32.25 -38.82
N GLN A 401 -45.28 33.56 -38.58
CA GLN A 401 -44.04 34.33 -38.50
C GLN A 401 -43.19 33.86 -37.32
N ARG A 402 -43.77 33.74 -36.12
CA ARG A 402 -43.05 33.22 -34.94
C ARG A 402 -42.56 31.80 -35.15
N GLU A 403 -43.33 30.95 -35.82
CA GLU A 403 -42.90 29.59 -36.16
C GLU A 403 -41.69 29.60 -37.10
N ALA A 404 -41.72 30.43 -38.15
CA ALA A 404 -40.61 30.61 -39.08
C ALA A 404 -39.35 31.20 -38.40
N ASP A 405 -39.51 32.23 -37.57
CA ASP A 405 -38.41 32.85 -36.82
C ASP A 405 -37.78 31.88 -35.82
N THR A 406 -38.61 31.06 -35.16
CA THR A 406 -38.13 30.00 -34.23
C THR A 406 -37.31 28.95 -34.98
N ASN A 407 -37.82 28.47 -36.12
CA ASN A 407 -37.09 27.52 -36.96
C ASN A 407 -35.81 28.12 -37.54
N ARG A 408 -35.80 29.41 -37.85
CA ARG A 408 -34.61 30.14 -38.32
C ARG A 408 -33.56 30.21 -37.23
N SER A 409 -33.93 30.64 -36.03
CA SER A 409 -33.03 30.70 -34.87
C SER A 409 -32.44 29.32 -34.53
N LEU A 410 -33.25 28.26 -34.58
CA LEU A 410 -32.77 26.89 -34.40
C LEU A 410 -31.78 26.47 -35.50
N TYR A 411 -32.10 26.75 -36.77
CA TYR A 411 -31.21 26.46 -37.89
C TYR A 411 -29.87 27.22 -37.76
N ASP A 412 -29.91 28.52 -37.45
CA ASP A 412 -28.73 29.36 -37.30
C ASP A 412 -27.87 28.89 -36.10
N GLY A 413 -28.50 28.55 -34.98
CA GLY A 413 -27.81 27.99 -33.80
C GLY A 413 -27.15 26.63 -34.09
N LEU A 414 -27.86 25.74 -34.79
CA LEU A 414 -27.29 24.46 -35.23
C LEU A 414 -26.16 24.65 -36.25
N LEU A 415 -26.29 25.61 -37.17
CA LEU A 415 -25.27 25.94 -38.16
C LEU A 415 -24.00 26.50 -37.49
N GLN A 416 -24.16 27.42 -36.55
CA GLN A 416 -23.05 27.94 -35.76
C GLN A 416 -22.34 26.81 -35.01
N ARG A 417 -23.10 25.93 -34.34
CA ARG A 417 -22.52 24.79 -33.63
C ARG A 417 -21.81 23.82 -34.56
N PHE A 418 -22.38 23.55 -35.74
CA PHE A 418 -21.75 22.73 -36.76
C PHE A 418 -20.42 23.34 -37.24
N ARG A 419 -20.35 24.67 -37.42
CA ARG A 419 -19.11 25.39 -37.76
C ARG A 419 -18.08 25.29 -36.64
N GLU A 420 -18.47 25.47 -35.39
CA GLU A 420 -17.57 25.32 -34.22
C GLU A 420 -16.98 23.90 -34.14
N VAL A 421 -17.82 22.87 -34.21
CA VAL A 421 -17.37 21.47 -34.15
C VAL A 421 -16.51 21.12 -35.37
N SER A 422 -16.84 21.65 -36.55
CA SER A 422 -16.06 21.44 -37.77
C SER A 422 -14.70 22.13 -37.74
N ALA A 423 -14.63 23.36 -37.21
CA ALA A 423 -13.38 24.09 -37.04
C ALA A 423 -12.49 23.42 -35.98
N ALA A 424 -13.07 22.99 -34.85
CA ALA A 424 -12.35 22.26 -33.81
C ALA A 424 -11.83 20.90 -34.30
N ALA A 425 -12.60 20.18 -35.13
CA ALA A 425 -12.15 18.93 -35.74
C ALA A 425 -10.95 19.11 -36.70
N GLY A 426 -10.82 20.29 -37.33
CA GLY A 426 -9.67 20.64 -38.17
C GLY A 426 -8.38 20.92 -37.37
N VAL A 427 -8.51 21.27 -36.09
CA VAL A 427 -7.41 21.52 -35.15
C VAL A 427 -7.40 20.42 -34.10
N SER A 428 -7.14 19.18 -34.54
CA SER A 428 -6.96 18.06 -33.60
C SER A 428 -5.62 18.23 -32.88
N THR A 429 -5.59 19.06 -31.83
CA THR A 429 -4.41 19.19 -30.97
C THR A 429 -4.22 17.88 -30.25
N ASN A 430 -3.15 17.18 -30.58
CA ASN A 430 -2.73 15.99 -29.86
C ASN A 430 -2.37 16.40 -28.43
N ASN A 431 -3.19 16.00 -27.46
CA ASN A 431 -2.98 16.28 -26.04
C ASN A 431 -2.03 15.28 -25.37
N ILE A 432 -1.43 14.39 -26.17
CA ILE A 432 -0.49 13.38 -25.75
C ILE A 432 0.79 13.54 -26.56
N SER A 433 1.89 13.95 -25.91
CA SER A 433 3.18 14.09 -26.56
C SER A 433 4.19 13.11 -25.98
N ILE A 434 5.06 12.57 -26.84
CA ILE A 434 6.22 11.81 -26.39
C ILE A 434 7.21 12.84 -25.82
N VAL A 435 7.61 12.63 -24.56
CA VAL A 435 8.66 13.42 -23.90
C VAL A 435 10.01 12.81 -24.25
N ASP A 436 10.16 11.52 -23.95
CA ASP A 436 11.37 10.75 -24.22
C ASP A 436 11.02 9.44 -24.93
N ALA A 437 11.73 9.15 -26.03
CA ALA A 437 11.66 7.85 -26.69
C ALA A 437 12.52 6.83 -25.93
N ALA A 438 12.10 5.57 -25.93
CA ALA A 438 12.87 4.48 -25.37
C ALA A 438 14.13 4.22 -26.23
N GLU A 439 15.30 4.31 -25.59
CA GLU A 439 16.59 3.92 -26.18
C GLU A 439 16.95 2.48 -25.76
N PRO A 440 17.62 1.69 -26.62
CA PRO A 440 18.13 0.38 -26.25
C PRO A 440 19.14 0.50 -25.10
N PRO A 441 18.86 -0.07 -23.91
CA PRO A 441 19.75 0.07 -22.76
C PRO A 441 21.05 -0.71 -22.97
N ALA A 442 22.20 -0.06 -22.71
CA ALA A 442 23.52 -0.69 -22.88
C ALA A 442 23.82 -1.78 -21.82
N ASN A 443 23.20 -1.68 -20.65
CA ASN A 443 23.40 -2.63 -19.54
C ASN A 443 22.11 -3.35 -19.19
N PRO A 444 22.15 -4.64 -18.83
CA PRO A 444 20.98 -5.39 -18.41
C PRO A 444 20.43 -4.85 -17.07
N SER A 445 19.10 -4.77 -16.95
CA SER A 445 18.41 -4.36 -15.73
C SER A 445 18.35 -5.48 -14.68
N SER A 446 18.42 -6.73 -15.12
CA SER A 446 18.56 -7.92 -14.28
C SER A 446 19.36 -9.01 -15.00
N PRO A 447 20.11 -9.87 -14.29
CA PRO A 447 20.26 -9.92 -12.83
C PRO A 447 21.22 -8.85 -12.27
N ARG A 448 20.95 -8.35 -11.07
CA ARG A 448 21.79 -7.34 -10.41
C ARG A 448 22.92 -8.02 -9.65
N LEU A 449 24.12 -8.03 -10.24
CA LEU A 449 25.31 -8.70 -9.70
C LEU A 449 25.52 -8.41 -8.20
N MET A 450 25.48 -7.14 -7.80
CA MET A 450 25.69 -6.74 -6.41
C MET A 450 24.61 -7.27 -5.45
N LEU A 451 23.35 -7.29 -5.90
CA LEU A 451 22.25 -7.80 -5.08
C LEU A 451 22.34 -9.31 -4.91
N ASN A 452 22.65 -10.04 -5.98
CA ASN A 452 22.81 -11.49 -5.94
C ASN A 452 24.03 -11.89 -5.12
N LEU A 453 25.15 -11.16 -5.20
CA LEU A 453 26.30 -11.38 -4.33
C LEU A 453 25.99 -11.08 -2.86
N ALA A 454 25.24 -10.02 -2.57
CA ALA A 454 24.80 -9.73 -1.21
C ALA A 454 23.91 -10.84 -0.65
N LEU A 455 22.99 -11.37 -1.47
CA LEU A 455 22.16 -12.52 -1.10
C LEU A 455 23.01 -13.79 -0.89
N ALA A 456 23.95 -14.06 -1.79
CA ALA A 456 24.87 -15.20 -1.68
C ALA A 456 25.77 -15.09 -0.43
N LEU A 457 26.19 -13.88 -0.06
CA LEU A 457 26.92 -13.63 1.18
C LEU A 457 26.05 -13.94 2.40
N LEU A 458 24.79 -13.49 2.41
CA LEU A 458 23.88 -13.73 3.52
C LEU A 458 23.60 -15.23 3.70
N VAL A 459 23.30 -15.93 2.61
CA VAL A 459 23.14 -17.39 2.60
C VAL A 459 24.44 -18.09 3.01
N GLY A 460 25.59 -17.61 2.52
CA GLY A 460 26.91 -18.15 2.87
C GLY A 460 27.25 -17.99 4.35
N LEU A 461 26.93 -16.85 4.96
CA LEU A 461 27.10 -16.62 6.40
C LEU A 461 26.18 -17.51 7.23
N ALA A 462 24.92 -17.67 6.83
CA ALA A 462 23.99 -18.58 7.49
C ALA A 462 24.47 -20.05 7.41
N ALA A 463 24.89 -20.49 6.23
CA ALA A 463 25.45 -21.83 6.02
C ALA A 463 26.76 -22.03 6.80
N ALA A 464 27.63 -21.01 6.87
CA ALA A 464 28.85 -21.04 7.66
C ALA A 464 28.55 -21.17 9.16
N GLY A 465 27.58 -20.40 9.66
CA GLY A 465 27.11 -20.49 11.05
C GLY A 465 26.59 -21.89 11.37
N LEU A 466 25.76 -22.46 10.49
CA LEU A 466 25.25 -23.83 10.64
C LEU A 466 26.38 -24.87 10.62
N ALA A 467 27.33 -24.77 9.69
CA ALA A 467 28.46 -25.68 9.60
C ALA A 467 29.37 -25.61 10.84
N VAL A 468 29.60 -24.41 11.38
CA VAL A 468 30.33 -24.20 12.63
C VAL A 468 29.57 -24.79 13.81
N PHE A 469 28.27 -24.55 13.89
CA PHE A 469 27.42 -25.09 14.94
C PHE A 469 27.45 -26.63 14.95
N ILE A 470 27.25 -27.27 13.80
CA ILE A 470 27.32 -28.73 13.66
C ILE A 470 28.71 -29.22 14.10
N ARG A 471 29.78 -28.57 13.64
CA ARG A 471 31.14 -28.94 14.03
C ARG A 471 31.39 -28.80 15.53
N GLU A 472 30.82 -27.79 16.19
CA GLU A 472 30.96 -27.59 17.64
C GLU A 472 30.20 -28.66 18.43
N GLN A 473 29.00 -29.07 17.96
CA GLN A 473 28.22 -30.13 18.59
C GLN A 473 28.95 -31.48 18.60
N PHE A 474 29.84 -31.73 17.64
CA PHE A 474 30.68 -32.93 17.59
C PHE A 474 32.06 -32.74 18.24
N ASP A 475 32.34 -31.59 18.87
CA ASP A 475 33.63 -31.32 19.52
C ASP A 475 33.66 -31.80 20.97
N ASP A 476 34.09 -33.04 21.10
CA ASP A 476 34.17 -33.82 22.32
C ASP A 476 35.39 -33.53 23.21
N SER A 477 36.02 -32.36 23.13
CA SER A 477 37.24 -32.06 23.90
C SER A 477 36.95 -31.43 25.27
N VAL A 478 37.71 -31.84 26.30
CA VAL A 478 37.75 -31.17 27.61
C VAL A 478 38.78 -30.04 27.50
N ARG A 479 38.33 -28.80 27.62
CA ARG A 479 39.16 -27.61 27.41
C ARG A 479 39.32 -26.81 28.67
N LEU A 480 38.24 -26.64 29.42
CA LEU A 480 38.20 -25.86 30.64
C LEU A 480 38.13 -26.76 31.87
N PRO A 481 38.56 -26.28 33.05
CA PRO A 481 38.38 -27.02 34.31
C PRO A 481 36.89 -27.28 34.59
N ASP A 482 36.02 -26.32 34.25
CA ASP A 482 34.56 -26.44 34.37
C ASP A 482 33.95 -27.52 33.46
N ASP A 483 34.66 -27.93 32.41
CA ASP A 483 34.22 -29.06 31.59
C ASP A 483 34.29 -30.38 32.38
N LEU A 484 35.09 -30.48 33.45
CA LEU A 484 35.24 -31.73 34.22
C LEU A 484 33.94 -32.10 34.96
N PRO A 485 33.29 -31.20 35.73
CA PRO A 485 31.95 -31.47 36.27
C PRO A 485 30.92 -31.74 35.19
N VAL A 486 30.86 -30.89 34.15
CA VAL A 486 29.77 -30.92 33.15
C VAL A 486 29.88 -32.14 32.23
N LYS A 487 31.08 -32.46 31.73
CA LYS A 487 31.29 -33.53 30.73
C LYS A 487 31.62 -34.87 31.35
N LEU A 488 32.30 -34.90 32.51
CA LEU A 488 32.80 -36.12 33.14
C LEU A 488 32.14 -36.42 34.50
N GLY A 489 31.47 -35.46 35.14
CA GLY A 489 30.84 -35.64 36.44
C GLY A 489 31.85 -35.89 37.56
N VAL A 490 32.99 -35.20 37.52
CA VAL A 490 34.05 -35.28 38.54
C VAL A 490 34.50 -33.89 38.97
N THR A 491 34.91 -33.77 40.23
CA THR A 491 35.42 -32.53 40.81
C THR A 491 36.77 -32.16 40.19
N PRO A 492 36.98 -30.90 39.75
CA PRO A 492 38.29 -30.43 39.32
C PRO A 492 39.19 -30.24 40.53
N LEU A 493 40.33 -30.95 40.58
CA LEU A 493 41.31 -30.83 41.67
C LEU A 493 42.38 -29.78 41.38
N GLY A 494 42.53 -29.39 40.11
CA GLY A 494 43.50 -28.38 39.69
C GLY A 494 43.77 -28.43 38.19
N VAL A 495 44.69 -27.57 37.77
CA VAL A 495 45.10 -27.42 36.36
C VAL A 495 46.61 -27.29 36.28
N THR A 496 47.26 -27.98 35.35
CA THR A 496 48.69 -27.77 35.08
C THR A 496 48.93 -27.13 33.71
N PRO A 497 49.85 -26.16 33.61
CA PRO A 497 50.13 -25.46 32.37
C PRO A 497 50.82 -26.36 31.34
N ASN A 498 50.61 -26.07 30.06
CA ASN A 498 51.35 -26.72 28.97
C ASN A 498 52.78 -26.15 28.86
N LEU A 499 53.78 -26.95 29.19
CA LEU A 499 55.19 -26.61 29.01
C LEU A 499 55.59 -26.90 27.56
N LYS A 500 55.96 -25.85 26.81
CA LYS A 500 56.39 -26.00 25.41
C LYS A 500 57.89 -26.30 25.27
N ASP A 501 58.71 -25.73 26.16
CA ASP A 501 60.17 -25.63 25.94
C ASP A 501 61.04 -26.16 27.10
N VAL A 502 60.43 -26.67 28.19
CA VAL A 502 61.15 -27.17 29.38
C VAL A 502 60.64 -28.54 29.78
N SER A 503 61.53 -29.45 30.20
CA SER A 503 61.10 -30.76 30.67
C SER A 503 60.30 -30.65 31.98
N PRO A 504 59.30 -31.52 32.23
CA PRO A 504 58.53 -31.44 33.47
C PRO A 504 59.37 -31.63 34.73
N ALA A 505 60.45 -32.42 34.67
CA ALA A 505 61.35 -32.64 35.80
C ALA A 505 62.16 -31.38 36.15
N GLU A 506 62.70 -30.67 35.15
CA GLU A 506 63.40 -29.40 35.36
C GLU A 506 62.46 -28.31 35.89
N ALA A 507 61.25 -28.22 35.34
CA ALA A 507 60.27 -27.25 35.83
C ALA A 507 59.84 -27.52 37.29
N LEU A 508 59.75 -28.79 37.72
CA LEU A 508 59.45 -29.15 39.11
C LEU A 508 60.60 -28.90 40.08
N ALA A 509 61.84 -28.83 39.58
CA ALA A 509 63.00 -28.50 40.39
C ALA A 509 63.04 -27.01 40.74
N ASP A 510 62.51 -26.14 39.86
CA ASP A 510 62.39 -24.70 40.10
C ASP A 510 61.16 -24.37 40.97
N PRO A 511 61.36 -23.85 42.21
CA PRO A 511 60.26 -23.46 43.10
C PRO A 511 59.37 -22.33 42.54
N ARG A 512 59.88 -21.53 41.60
CA ARG A 512 59.17 -20.39 41.01
C ARG A 512 58.40 -20.75 39.75
N SER A 513 58.51 -21.98 39.26
CA SER A 513 57.83 -22.37 38.03
C SER A 513 56.31 -22.43 38.24
N SER A 514 55.56 -22.08 37.18
CA SER A 514 54.10 -22.21 37.16
C SER A 514 53.62 -23.65 37.36
N LEU A 515 54.47 -24.64 37.04
CA LEU A 515 54.17 -26.05 37.26
C LEU A 515 54.26 -26.41 38.75
N THR A 516 55.29 -25.93 39.46
CA THR A 516 55.45 -26.13 40.90
C THR A 516 54.33 -25.49 41.70
N GLU A 517 53.88 -24.29 41.32
CA GLU A 517 52.74 -23.62 41.94
C GLU A 517 51.44 -24.41 41.72
N ALA A 518 51.20 -24.89 40.50
CA ALA A 518 50.02 -25.72 40.19
C ALA A 518 49.96 -27.01 41.04
N TYR A 519 51.10 -27.67 41.27
CA TYR A 519 51.15 -28.85 42.13
C TYR A 519 51.10 -28.52 43.62
N SER A 520 51.57 -27.33 44.04
CA SER A 520 51.36 -26.83 45.41
C SER A 520 49.88 -26.62 45.72
N ALA A 521 49.12 -26.06 44.76
CA ALA A 521 47.66 -25.94 44.88
C ALA A 521 46.97 -27.32 44.91
N LEU A 522 47.38 -28.25 44.04
CA LEU A 522 46.88 -29.63 44.05
C LEU A 522 47.13 -30.33 45.39
N ARG A 523 48.31 -30.13 46.00
CA ARG A 523 48.65 -30.68 47.31
C ARG A 523 47.65 -30.25 48.39
N ILE A 524 47.32 -28.95 48.42
CA ILE A 524 46.32 -28.40 49.35
C ILE A 524 44.95 -29.04 49.07
N ALA A 525 44.54 -29.11 47.80
CA ALA A 525 43.27 -29.72 47.42
C ALA A 525 43.19 -31.19 47.87
N LEU A 526 44.27 -31.96 47.73
CA LEU A 526 44.33 -33.36 48.19
C LEU A 526 44.25 -33.47 49.72
N GLN A 527 44.88 -32.57 50.47
CA GLN A 527 44.84 -32.58 51.93
C GLN A 527 43.42 -32.37 52.50
N TYR A 528 42.57 -31.65 51.76
CA TYR A 528 41.16 -31.40 52.11
C TYR A 528 40.16 -32.25 51.28
N SER A 529 40.64 -33.22 50.50
CA SER A 529 39.80 -33.97 49.56
C SER A 529 38.93 -35.05 50.20
N THR A 530 39.22 -35.46 51.43
CA THR A 530 38.41 -36.44 52.17
C THR A 530 38.01 -35.91 53.55
N SER A 531 36.92 -36.44 54.11
CA SER A 531 36.44 -36.08 55.46
C SER A 531 37.39 -36.49 56.59
N GLN A 532 38.34 -37.38 56.31
CA GLN A 532 39.35 -37.89 57.25
C GLN A 532 40.74 -37.26 57.00
N GLY A 533 40.85 -36.28 56.09
CA GLY A 533 42.11 -35.64 55.71
C GLY A 533 42.79 -36.26 54.48
N LEU A 534 44.11 -36.26 54.43
CA LEU A 534 44.88 -36.82 53.31
C LEU A 534 44.75 -38.37 53.31
N PRO A 535 44.34 -39.02 52.20
CA PRO A 535 44.30 -40.46 52.13
C PRO A 535 45.71 -41.06 52.23
N GLN A 536 45.84 -42.16 52.97
CA GLN A 536 47.14 -42.82 53.13
C GLN A 536 47.62 -43.48 51.85
N THR A 537 46.71 -44.00 51.02
CA THR A 537 47.05 -44.55 49.70
C THR A 537 46.32 -43.82 48.58
N LEU A 538 47.07 -43.34 47.58
CA LEU A 538 46.55 -42.58 46.44
C LEU A 538 46.98 -43.22 45.12
N LEU A 539 46.01 -43.67 44.33
CA LEU A 539 46.21 -44.06 42.94
C LEU A 539 46.13 -42.85 42.02
N VAL A 540 47.19 -42.59 41.25
CA VAL A 540 47.17 -41.62 40.16
C VAL A 540 47.07 -42.39 38.84
N THR A 541 45.97 -42.22 38.12
CA THR A 541 45.76 -42.90 36.84
C THR A 541 45.28 -41.90 35.78
N SER A 542 45.16 -42.34 34.53
CA SER A 542 44.75 -41.52 33.40
C SER A 542 43.74 -42.26 32.55
N SER A 543 43.00 -41.52 31.72
CA SER A 543 42.12 -42.14 30.75
C SER A 543 42.93 -42.81 29.64
N GLN A 544 44.02 -42.18 29.19
CA GLN A 544 44.85 -42.63 28.09
C GLN A 544 46.34 -42.44 28.39
N ALA A 545 47.18 -43.16 27.64
CA ALA A 545 48.62 -42.98 27.72
C ALA A 545 49.04 -41.54 27.30
N GLY A 546 49.97 -40.95 28.07
CA GLY A 546 50.58 -39.65 27.78
C GLY A 546 49.85 -38.43 28.36
N GLU A 547 48.81 -38.63 29.19
CA GLU A 547 48.07 -37.52 29.83
C GLU A 547 48.82 -36.89 31.02
N GLY A 548 49.98 -37.41 31.42
CA GLY A 548 50.83 -36.81 32.47
C GLY A 548 50.75 -37.49 33.84
N LYS A 549 50.10 -38.66 33.95
CA LYS A 549 49.96 -39.45 35.20
C LYS A 549 51.25 -39.54 36.02
N SER A 550 52.34 -39.99 35.39
CA SER A 550 53.58 -40.29 36.09
C SER A 550 54.33 -39.02 36.52
N THR A 551 54.24 -37.94 35.74
CA THR A 551 54.72 -36.61 36.15
C THR A 551 53.93 -36.09 37.35
N THR A 552 52.62 -36.27 37.36
CA THR A 552 51.75 -35.91 38.47
C THR A 552 52.04 -36.74 39.73
N SER A 553 52.21 -38.05 39.60
CA SER A 553 52.59 -38.96 40.69
C SER A 553 53.90 -38.52 41.35
N TYR A 554 54.92 -38.24 40.52
CA TYR A 554 56.21 -37.73 40.97
C TYR A 554 56.08 -36.37 41.68
N ALA A 555 55.36 -35.41 41.07
CA ALA A 555 55.19 -34.07 41.64
C ALA A 555 54.47 -34.07 42.99
N ILE A 556 53.41 -34.89 43.15
CA ILE A 556 52.71 -35.06 44.41
C ILE A 556 53.65 -35.65 45.45
N ALA A 557 54.37 -36.72 45.11
CA ALA A 557 55.25 -37.41 46.05
C ALA A 557 56.37 -36.49 46.56
N VAL A 558 57.05 -35.78 45.67
CA VAL A 558 58.07 -34.79 46.02
C VAL A 558 57.47 -33.63 46.83
N GLY A 559 56.31 -33.11 46.43
CA GLY A 559 55.65 -31.99 47.09
C GLY A 559 55.16 -32.30 48.51
N MET A 560 54.79 -33.55 48.78
CA MET A 560 54.38 -34.07 50.08
C MET A 560 55.58 -34.39 50.97
N ALA A 561 56.66 -34.96 50.42
CA ALA A 561 57.90 -35.21 51.15
C ALA A 561 58.55 -33.89 51.64
N LYS A 562 58.55 -32.85 50.79
CA LYS A 562 59.05 -31.52 51.15
C LYS A 562 58.32 -30.85 52.32
N VAL A 563 57.10 -31.26 52.65
CA VAL A 563 56.36 -30.76 53.84
C VAL A 563 56.49 -31.66 55.06
N GLY A 564 57.44 -32.60 55.02
CA GLY A 564 57.82 -33.44 56.17
C GLY A 564 57.04 -34.75 56.29
N LEU A 565 56.22 -35.12 55.31
CA LEU A 565 55.57 -36.43 55.29
C LEU A 565 56.55 -37.51 54.84
N ARG A 566 56.45 -38.70 55.41
CA ARG A 566 57.14 -39.89 54.89
C ARG A 566 56.32 -40.45 53.73
N VAL A 567 56.86 -40.33 52.53
CA VAL A 567 56.17 -40.69 51.29
C VAL A 567 56.84 -41.88 50.61
N LEU A 568 56.03 -42.84 50.14
CA LEU A 568 56.48 -43.91 49.25
C LEU A 568 55.83 -43.73 47.88
N LEU A 569 56.64 -43.63 46.82
CA LEU A 569 56.14 -43.66 45.44
C LEU A 569 56.35 -45.05 44.85
N VAL A 570 55.27 -45.67 44.36
CA VAL A 570 55.28 -47.02 43.80
C VAL A 570 54.91 -46.96 42.31
N ASP A 571 55.80 -47.45 41.44
CA ASP A 571 55.51 -47.60 40.01
C ASP A 571 54.73 -48.90 39.77
N VAL A 572 53.41 -48.80 39.59
CA VAL A 572 52.52 -49.95 39.34
C VAL A 572 52.17 -50.11 37.86
N ASP A 573 52.75 -49.30 36.96
CA ASP A 573 52.64 -49.46 35.51
C ASP A 573 53.64 -50.52 35.02
N LEU A 574 53.33 -51.79 35.30
CA LEU A 574 54.16 -52.95 34.94
C LEU A 574 54.31 -53.15 33.42
N ARG A 575 53.58 -52.38 32.60
CA ARG A 575 53.60 -52.45 31.13
C ARG A 575 54.57 -51.45 30.52
N ARG A 576 54.56 -50.21 31.02
CA ARG A 576 55.41 -49.12 30.50
C ARG A 576 56.01 -48.32 31.66
N PRO A 577 56.90 -48.93 32.45
CA PRO A 577 57.48 -48.25 33.60
C PRO A 577 58.41 -47.14 33.15
N ILE A 578 58.14 -45.93 33.61
CA ILE A 578 58.93 -44.73 33.29
C ILE A 578 59.47 -44.02 34.53
N MET A 579 59.01 -44.36 35.74
CA MET A 579 59.41 -43.64 36.96
C MET A 579 60.87 -43.83 37.33
N HIS A 580 61.43 -45.02 37.13
CA HIS A 580 62.85 -45.27 37.37
C HIS A 580 63.77 -44.32 36.57
N ARG A 581 63.34 -43.87 35.37
CA ARG A 581 64.08 -42.90 34.56
C ARG A 581 64.00 -41.49 35.13
N LEU A 582 62.85 -41.08 35.69
CA LEU A 582 62.73 -39.77 36.34
C LEU A 582 63.62 -39.65 37.57
N PHE A 583 63.83 -40.75 38.29
CA PHE A 583 64.74 -40.80 39.44
C PHE A 583 66.20 -41.12 39.09
N GLY A 584 66.50 -41.49 37.84
CA GLY A 584 67.85 -41.95 37.47
C GLY A 584 68.27 -43.26 38.16
N MET A 585 67.32 -44.14 38.48
CA MET A 585 67.55 -45.40 39.21
C MET A 585 67.38 -46.64 38.33
N ALA A 586 68.00 -47.76 38.74
CA ALA A 586 67.85 -49.06 38.09
C ALA A 586 66.48 -49.70 38.38
N ASN A 587 65.94 -50.45 37.39
CA ASN A 587 64.63 -51.12 37.47
C ASN A 587 64.78 -52.66 37.36
N GLU A 588 65.83 -53.22 37.96
CA GLU A 588 66.15 -54.65 37.90
C GLU A 588 65.29 -55.49 38.87
N SER A 589 64.83 -54.87 39.97
CA SER A 589 63.95 -55.50 40.97
C SER A 589 63.02 -54.45 41.58
N GLY A 590 61.79 -54.87 41.91
CA GLY A 590 60.75 -53.98 42.41
C GLY A 590 59.43 -54.72 42.65
N LEU A 591 58.31 -54.07 42.32
CA LEU A 591 56.96 -54.60 42.57
C LEU A 591 56.72 -55.98 41.93
N THR A 592 57.19 -56.20 40.70
CA THR A 592 57.06 -57.50 40.03
C THR A 592 57.79 -58.62 40.79
N SER A 593 58.98 -58.34 41.31
CA SER A 593 59.77 -59.28 42.14
C SER A 593 59.08 -59.57 43.48
N LEU A 594 58.46 -58.53 44.07
CA LEU A 594 57.71 -58.63 45.32
C LEU A 594 56.46 -59.52 45.17
N LEU A 595 55.67 -59.32 44.12
CA LEU A 595 54.44 -60.07 43.87
C LEU A 595 54.71 -61.54 43.46
N THR A 596 55.86 -61.81 42.84
CA THR A 596 56.27 -63.18 42.47
C THR A 596 56.94 -63.95 43.62
N GLY A 597 57.19 -63.31 44.78
CA GLY A 597 57.53 -63.99 46.04
C GLY A 597 59.01 -64.18 46.32
N GLN A 598 59.87 -63.33 45.77
CA GLN A 598 61.32 -63.49 45.88
C GLN A 598 61.97 -62.59 46.94
N SER A 599 61.21 -61.77 47.68
CA SER A 599 61.78 -60.79 48.62
C SER A 599 60.73 -60.15 49.55
N GLU A 600 61.17 -59.68 50.73
CA GLU A 600 60.37 -58.86 51.64
C GLU A 600 60.15 -57.44 51.08
N VAL A 601 59.10 -56.75 51.54
CA VAL A 601 58.71 -55.39 51.08
C VAL A 601 59.84 -54.38 51.30
N GLU A 602 60.42 -54.37 52.50
CA GLU A 602 61.47 -53.41 52.89
C GLU A 602 62.73 -53.55 52.04
N ALA A 603 63.08 -54.78 51.65
CA ALA A 603 64.27 -55.06 50.83
C ALA A 603 64.16 -54.53 49.39
N GLN A 604 62.96 -54.18 48.92
CA GLN A 604 62.71 -53.68 47.56
C GLN A 604 62.55 -52.17 47.50
N ILE A 605 62.38 -51.50 48.64
CA ILE A 605 62.23 -50.05 48.73
C ILE A 605 63.62 -49.41 48.69
N ARG A 606 63.76 -48.33 47.89
CA ARG A 606 65.01 -47.57 47.79
C ARG A 606 64.78 -46.12 48.20
N HIS A 607 65.70 -45.58 49.00
CA HIS A 607 65.74 -44.16 49.30
C HIS A 607 66.08 -43.35 48.05
N THR A 608 65.37 -42.24 47.85
CA THR A 608 65.61 -41.33 46.73
C THR A 608 66.61 -40.23 47.12
N ASN A 609 66.92 -39.33 46.17
CA ASN A 609 67.69 -38.12 46.43
C ASN A 609 66.86 -36.99 47.08
N VAL A 610 65.60 -37.25 47.44
CA VAL A 610 64.69 -36.31 48.10
C VAL A 610 64.42 -36.81 49.51
N ASP A 611 64.75 -36.00 50.51
CA ASP A 611 64.53 -36.34 51.92
C ASP A 611 63.05 -36.61 52.20
N GLY A 612 62.76 -37.72 52.88
CA GLY A 612 61.40 -38.16 53.20
C GLY A 612 60.66 -38.87 52.06
N LEU A 613 61.30 -39.08 50.91
CA LEU A 613 60.72 -39.80 49.77
C LEU A 613 61.49 -41.09 49.47
N ASP A 614 60.75 -42.18 49.50
CA ASP A 614 61.21 -43.51 49.08
C ASP A 614 60.52 -43.94 47.79
N PHE A 615 61.16 -44.84 47.06
CA PHE A 615 60.69 -45.31 45.77
C PHE A 615 60.73 -46.84 45.68
N LEU A 616 59.61 -47.41 45.23
CA LEU A 616 59.51 -48.79 44.81
C LEU A 616 59.29 -48.83 43.29
N SER A 617 60.31 -49.31 42.58
CA SER A 617 60.23 -49.47 41.12
C SER A 617 59.26 -50.57 40.72
N SER A 618 58.82 -50.59 39.46
CA SER A 618 57.96 -51.65 38.92
C SER A 618 58.64 -53.02 38.89
N GLY A 619 59.98 -53.04 38.80
CA GLY A 619 60.74 -54.23 38.44
C GLY A 619 60.67 -54.57 36.94
N PRO A 620 61.14 -55.77 36.54
CA PRO A 620 61.14 -56.19 35.14
C PRO A 620 59.73 -56.26 34.56
N ILE A 621 59.60 -55.95 33.25
CA ILE A 621 58.30 -55.95 32.55
C ILE A 621 57.66 -57.35 32.64
N SER A 622 56.45 -57.42 33.19
CA SER A 622 55.70 -58.67 33.30
C SER A 622 54.89 -58.97 32.04
N PRO A 623 54.87 -60.22 31.54
CA PRO A 623 54.01 -60.62 30.42
C PRO A 623 52.51 -60.61 30.80
N ASN A 624 52.17 -60.87 32.07
CA ASN A 624 50.79 -60.89 32.58
C ASN A 624 50.61 -59.98 33.82
N PRO A 625 50.59 -58.64 33.66
CA PRO A 625 50.45 -57.71 34.77
C PRO A 625 49.15 -57.85 35.57
N THR A 626 48.03 -58.10 34.89
CA THR A 626 46.70 -58.15 35.50
C THR A 626 46.59 -59.29 36.52
N ASP A 627 47.13 -60.46 36.19
CA ASP A 627 47.08 -61.63 37.07
C ASP A 627 47.90 -61.40 38.34
N LEU A 628 49.07 -60.75 38.22
CA LEU A 628 49.91 -60.40 39.37
C LEU A 628 49.22 -59.41 40.31
N LEU A 629 48.59 -58.38 39.75
CA LEU A 629 47.89 -57.35 40.52
C LEU A 629 46.59 -57.85 41.15
N GLY A 630 45.96 -58.87 40.56
CA GLY A 630 44.74 -59.50 41.09
C GLY A 630 44.99 -60.50 42.24
N THR A 631 46.25 -60.79 42.58
CA THR A 631 46.58 -61.69 43.69
C THR A 631 46.44 -61.01 45.05
N GLY A 632 46.16 -61.80 46.11
CA GLY A 632 46.09 -61.30 47.49
C GLY A 632 47.41 -60.69 48.02
N ARG A 633 48.54 -60.98 47.36
CA ARG A 633 49.86 -60.47 47.76
C ARG A 633 50.01 -58.97 47.59
N LEU A 634 49.30 -58.37 46.64
CA LEU A 634 49.30 -56.92 46.50
C LEU A 634 48.63 -56.27 47.71
N ALA A 635 47.53 -56.84 48.21
CA ALA A 635 46.87 -56.36 49.42
C ALA A 635 47.77 -56.49 50.65
N GLU A 636 48.47 -57.63 50.79
CA GLU A 636 49.47 -57.84 51.85
C GLU A 636 50.62 -56.83 51.79
N ALA A 637 51.16 -56.60 50.59
CA ALA A 637 52.23 -55.64 50.35
C ALA A 637 51.79 -54.20 50.69
N VAL A 638 50.59 -53.79 50.25
CA VAL A 638 50.01 -52.48 50.58
C VAL A 638 49.81 -52.35 52.10
N ALA A 639 49.30 -53.38 52.78
CA ALA A 639 49.12 -53.36 54.23
C ALA A 639 50.43 -53.22 55.00
N ALA A 640 51.51 -53.87 54.53
CA ALA A 640 52.85 -53.71 55.09
C ALA A 640 53.40 -52.29 54.88
N MET A 641 53.29 -51.75 53.66
CA MET A 641 53.75 -50.38 53.35
C MET A 641 53.04 -49.32 54.20
N ARG A 642 51.74 -49.52 54.49
CA ARG A 642 50.95 -48.60 55.32
C ARG A 642 51.46 -48.44 56.75
N GLN A 643 52.32 -49.33 57.25
CA GLN A 643 52.85 -49.18 58.61
C GLN A 643 53.99 -48.15 58.68
N GLY A 644 54.70 -47.91 57.58
CA GLY A 644 55.91 -47.09 57.53
C GLY A 644 55.74 -45.68 56.95
N TYR A 645 54.66 -45.42 56.21
CA TYR A 645 54.49 -44.19 55.43
C TYR A 645 53.18 -43.47 55.73
N ASP A 646 53.26 -42.14 55.70
CA ASP A 646 52.11 -41.25 55.91
C ASP A 646 51.30 -41.11 54.61
N LEU A 647 51.96 -41.22 53.45
CA LEU A 647 51.32 -41.27 52.12
C LEU A 647 52.06 -42.25 51.21
N ILE A 648 51.30 -43.07 50.48
CA ILE A 648 51.80 -43.96 49.45
C ILE A 648 51.13 -43.60 48.12
N VAL A 649 51.90 -43.10 47.17
CA VAL A 649 51.44 -42.70 45.84
C VAL A 649 51.71 -43.84 44.86
N PHE A 650 50.69 -44.30 44.15
CA PHE A 650 50.80 -45.36 43.16
C PHE A 650 50.66 -44.76 41.75
N ASP A 651 51.70 -44.90 40.91
CA ASP A 651 51.66 -44.50 39.50
C ASP A 651 50.98 -45.57 38.64
N GLY A 652 49.69 -45.39 38.39
CA GLY A 652 48.78 -46.35 37.75
C GLY A 652 48.87 -46.38 36.23
N PRO A 653 48.72 -47.55 35.57
CA PRO A 653 48.54 -47.61 34.12
C PRO A 653 47.25 -46.87 33.68
N PRO A 654 47.09 -46.49 32.40
CA PRO A 654 45.86 -45.86 31.92
C PRO A 654 44.66 -46.81 32.03
N VAL A 655 43.50 -46.26 32.38
CA VAL A 655 42.26 -47.02 32.62
C VAL A 655 41.67 -47.55 31.32
N LEU A 656 41.74 -46.83 30.20
CA LEU A 656 41.10 -47.28 28.96
C LEU A 656 41.83 -48.50 28.37
N GLY A 657 41.10 -49.61 28.23
CA GLY A 657 41.60 -50.85 27.60
C GLY A 657 42.31 -51.84 28.52
N LEU A 658 42.58 -51.50 29.79
CA LEU A 658 43.32 -52.36 30.73
C LEU A 658 42.53 -52.64 32.01
N ALA A 659 42.66 -53.82 32.62
CA ALA A 659 42.00 -54.18 33.88
C ALA A 659 42.81 -53.77 35.14
N ASP A 660 44.08 -53.43 34.94
CA ASP A 660 45.06 -53.16 36.00
C ASP A 660 44.64 -51.98 36.90
N ALA A 661 44.27 -50.83 36.31
CA ALA A 661 43.90 -49.64 37.07
C ALA A 661 42.61 -49.79 37.90
N PRO A 662 41.52 -50.42 37.39
CA PRO A 662 40.37 -50.77 38.24
C PRO A 662 40.71 -51.70 39.42
N ILE A 663 41.56 -52.72 39.24
CA ILE A 663 41.97 -53.61 40.34
C ILE A 663 42.67 -52.81 41.44
N LEU A 664 43.62 -51.96 41.06
CA LEU A 664 44.32 -51.06 41.98
C LEU A 664 43.35 -50.09 42.67
N ALA A 665 42.43 -49.50 41.91
CA ALA A 665 41.48 -48.51 42.42
C ALA A 665 40.48 -49.07 43.44
N GLY A 666 40.18 -50.38 43.36
CA GLY A 666 39.34 -51.07 44.35
C GLY A 666 40.08 -51.46 45.64
N LEU A 667 41.42 -51.46 45.63
CA LEU A 667 42.26 -51.83 46.78
C LEU A 667 42.75 -50.62 47.59
N LEU A 668 42.89 -49.45 46.94
CA LEU A 668 43.48 -48.24 47.50
C LEU A 668 42.40 -47.27 48.01
N ASP A 669 42.76 -46.39 48.95
CA ASP A 669 41.81 -45.51 49.65
C ASP A 669 41.21 -44.43 48.75
N ALA A 670 41.98 -43.98 47.76
CA ALA A 670 41.62 -42.88 46.88
C ALA A 670 42.23 -43.03 45.48
N THR A 671 41.50 -42.54 44.48
CA THR A 671 41.93 -42.48 43.08
C THR A 671 41.77 -41.07 42.53
N MET A 672 42.81 -40.57 41.87
CA MET A 672 42.80 -39.33 41.11
C MET A 672 42.96 -39.62 39.62
N LEU A 673 42.10 -39.01 38.79
CA LEU A 673 42.15 -39.14 37.34
C LEU A 673 42.90 -37.96 36.71
N VAL A 674 43.88 -38.24 35.87
CA VAL A 674 44.59 -37.23 35.08
C VAL A 674 43.99 -37.19 33.67
N VAL A 675 43.60 -36.00 33.22
CA VAL A 675 42.98 -35.76 31.91
C VAL A 675 43.73 -34.65 31.17
N GLU A 676 44.09 -34.89 29.92
CA GLU A 676 44.81 -33.90 29.12
C GLU A 676 43.85 -32.90 28.45
N ALA A 677 44.12 -31.60 28.60
CA ALA A 677 43.37 -30.53 27.98
C ALA A 677 43.47 -30.56 26.45
N ASN A 678 42.38 -30.19 25.76
CA ASN A 678 42.27 -30.13 24.30
C ASN A 678 42.52 -31.46 23.57
N ARG A 679 42.64 -32.58 24.29
CA ARG A 679 42.76 -33.89 23.68
C ARG A 679 41.38 -34.34 23.19
N LYS A 680 41.28 -34.67 21.91
CA LYS A 680 40.04 -35.21 21.32
C LYS A 680 39.79 -36.60 21.90
N ARG A 681 38.52 -36.89 22.27
CA ARG A 681 37.96 -38.15 22.83
C ARG A 681 37.64 -38.15 24.34
N HIS A 682 36.79 -37.25 24.85
CA HIS A 682 36.28 -37.38 26.24
C HIS A 682 35.49 -38.67 26.49
N GLY A 683 34.97 -39.34 25.45
CA GLY A 683 34.39 -40.68 25.56
C GLY A 683 35.35 -41.69 26.22
N ALA A 684 36.67 -41.51 26.03
CA ALA A 684 37.68 -42.27 26.77
C ALA A 684 37.63 -41.99 28.28
N GLY A 685 37.53 -40.72 28.69
CA GLY A 685 37.42 -40.31 30.09
C GLY A 685 36.14 -40.79 30.76
N LYS A 686 34.99 -40.65 30.10
CA LYS A 686 33.70 -41.13 30.63
C LYS A 686 33.70 -42.66 30.77
N ASN A 687 34.26 -43.38 29.81
CA ASN A 687 34.41 -44.83 29.89
C ASN A 687 35.38 -45.25 31.00
N SER A 688 36.51 -44.54 31.17
CA SER A 688 37.46 -44.78 32.26
C SER A 688 36.80 -44.58 33.63
N LEU A 689 36.08 -43.48 33.82
CA LEU A 689 35.32 -43.23 35.05
C LEU A 689 34.26 -44.28 35.30
N ARG A 690 33.53 -44.73 34.27
CA ARG A 690 32.55 -45.82 34.41
C ARG A 690 33.22 -47.11 34.92
N ARG A 691 34.43 -47.43 34.44
CA ARG A 691 35.18 -48.62 34.88
C ARG A 691 35.70 -48.50 36.31
N LEU A 692 36.20 -47.33 36.70
CA LEU A 692 36.61 -47.06 38.09
C LEU A 692 35.41 -47.10 39.05
N ARG A 693 34.26 -46.53 38.66
CA ARG A 693 33.03 -46.59 39.45
C ARG A 693 32.47 -48.01 39.58
N ALA A 694 32.65 -48.86 38.57
CA ALA A 694 32.18 -50.25 38.60
C ALA A 694 32.86 -51.11 39.69
N VAL A 695 34.08 -50.73 40.10
CA VAL A 695 34.81 -51.36 41.21
C VAL A 695 34.66 -50.58 42.53
N HIS A 696 33.72 -49.63 42.59
CA HIS A 696 33.48 -48.77 43.76
C HIS A 696 34.72 -47.97 44.20
N ALA A 697 35.60 -47.62 43.26
CA ALA A 697 36.76 -46.79 43.57
C ALA A 697 36.33 -45.42 44.11
N ASN A 698 37.01 -44.95 45.16
CA ASN A 698 36.83 -43.61 45.70
C ASN A 698 37.56 -42.58 44.82
N ILE A 699 36.84 -41.94 43.90
CA ILE A 699 37.40 -40.99 42.95
C ILE A 699 37.36 -39.59 43.56
N LEU A 700 38.51 -39.04 43.96
CA LEU A 700 38.61 -37.70 44.56
C LEU A 700 38.25 -36.59 43.57
N GLY A 701 38.58 -36.80 42.30
CA GLY A 701 38.38 -35.82 41.24
C GLY A 701 39.38 -36.02 40.10
N ALA A 702 39.49 -34.99 39.26
CA ALA A 702 40.39 -34.99 38.11
C ALA A 702 41.32 -33.78 38.05
N LEU A 703 42.55 -34.03 37.61
CA LEU A 703 43.55 -33.01 37.29
C LEU A 703 43.56 -32.77 35.78
N LEU A 704 43.35 -31.52 35.35
CA LEU A 704 43.43 -31.12 33.94
C LEU A 704 44.87 -30.74 33.60
N THR A 705 45.56 -31.53 32.76
CA THR A 705 46.97 -31.29 32.43
C THR A 705 47.16 -30.65 31.07
N LYS A 706 48.33 -30.02 30.88
CA LYS A 706 48.72 -29.35 29.62
C LYS A 706 47.70 -28.32 29.15
N PHE A 707 47.12 -27.58 30.10
CA PHE A 707 46.18 -26.51 29.80
C PHE A 707 46.90 -25.35 29.10
N ASP A 708 46.28 -24.86 28.01
CA ASP A 708 46.76 -23.74 27.22
C ASP A 708 45.68 -22.65 27.22
N PRO A 709 45.86 -21.55 27.98
CA PRO A 709 44.86 -20.48 28.07
C PRO A 709 44.53 -19.86 26.70
N GLY A 710 45.49 -19.81 25.79
CA GLY A 710 45.29 -19.26 24.44
C GLY A 710 44.35 -20.10 23.57
N LYS A 711 44.17 -21.38 23.91
CA LYS A 711 43.26 -22.31 23.21
C LYS A 711 41.92 -22.51 23.93
N ALA A 712 41.81 -22.08 25.18
CA ALA A 712 40.61 -22.23 26.01
C ALA A 712 39.52 -21.19 25.70
N GLY A 713 39.82 -20.16 24.90
CA GLY A 713 38.91 -19.06 24.59
C GLY A 713 39.04 -17.93 25.63
N LEU A 714 38.98 -16.68 25.16
CA LEU A 714 39.12 -15.47 25.97
C LEU A 714 37.86 -15.24 26.83
N ASN A 715 37.61 -16.10 27.82
CA ASN A 715 36.67 -15.79 28.88
C ASN A 715 37.35 -14.87 29.89
N ALA A 716 36.76 -13.71 30.16
CA ALA A 716 37.28 -12.72 31.12
C ALA A 716 37.54 -13.33 32.52
N ASN A 717 36.75 -14.33 32.92
CA ASN A 717 36.94 -15.08 34.18
C ASN A 717 38.22 -15.94 34.21
N TYR A 718 38.69 -16.41 33.05
CA TYR A 718 39.88 -17.27 32.95
C TYR A 718 41.13 -16.50 32.48
N GLY A 719 40.97 -15.26 32.01
CA GLY A 719 42.08 -14.32 31.81
C GLY A 719 42.87 -14.10 33.10
N TYR A 720 42.19 -14.12 34.26
CA TYR A 720 42.83 -14.01 35.57
C TYR A 720 43.73 -15.23 35.89
N TYR A 721 43.30 -16.45 35.52
CA TYR A 721 44.14 -17.65 35.62
C TYR A 721 45.34 -17.60 34.67
N ALA A 722 45.15 -17.09 33.45
CA ALA A 722 46.23 -16.92 32.49
C ALA A 722 47.27 -15.90 33.02
N GLU A 723 46.82 -14.79 33.60
CA GLU A 723 47.67 -13.74 34.15
C GLU A 723 48.40 -14.19 35.42
N TYR A 724 47.72 -14.94 36.32
CA TYR A 724 48.31 -15.48 37.55
C TYR A 724 49.47 -16.46 37.28
N TYR A 725 49.32 -17.37 36.31
CA TYR A 725 50.40 -18.30 35.94
C TYR A 725 51.46 -17.66 35.03
N GLN A 726 51.14 -16.59 34.31
CA GLN A 726 52.10 -15.85 33.46
C GLN A 726 52.91 -14.82 34.26
N TYR A 727 52.45 -14.40 35.45
CA TYR A 727 53.21 -13.53 36.36
C TYR A 727 54.45 -14.22 36.92
N GLY A 728 54.35 -15.53 37.24
CA GLY A 728 55.48 -16.33 37.72
C GLY A 728 56.61 -16.52 36.69
N SER A 729 56.27 -16.59 35.40
CA SER A 729 57.28 -16.80 34.34
C SER A 729 58.03 -15.53 33.93
N ARG A 730 57.44 -14.33 34.12
CA ARG A 730 58.12 -13.05 33.84
C ARG A 730 59.10 -12.63 34.93
N ALA A 731 58.78 -12.88 36.21
CA ALA A 731 59.64 -12.50 37.33
C ALA A 731 60.98 -13.26 37.38
N GLY A 732 61.11 -14.39 36.67
CA GLY A 732 62.36 -15.15 36.55
C GLY A 732 63.33 -14.64 35.48
N ASN A 733 62.85 -13.92 34.47
CA ASN A 733 63.69 -13.45 33.35
C ASN A 733 64.33 -12.07 33.60
N ASP A 734 63.84 -11.29 34.56
CA ASP A 734 64.38 -9.96 34.88
C ASP A 734 65.40 -9.97 36.04
N ALA A 735 65.82 -11.15 36.53
CA ALA A 735 66.80 -11.31 37.60
C ALA A 735 68.00 -12.21 37.21
N GLY A 736 68.39 -12.18 35.94
CA GLY A 736 69.60 -12.81 35.40
C GLY A 736 70.68 -11.80 35.06
#